data_AF-A0A7L9BR59-F1
#
_entry.id   AF-A0A7L9BR59-F1
#
_cell.length_a   1.000
_cell.length_b   1.000
_cell.length_c   1.000
_cell.angle_alpha   90.00
_cell.angle_beta   90.00
_cell.angle_gamma   90.00
#
_symmetry.space_group_name_H-M   'P 1'
#
loop_
_entity.id
_entity.type
_entity.pdbx_description
1 polymer ?
#
loop_
_entity_poly.entity_id
_entity_poly.type
_entity_poly.pdbx_seq_one_letter_code
_entity_poly.pdbx_strand_id
1 'polypeptide(L)'
;MHHRTRRLSAALSALAAVCSAFAVASEPSAQRRGVLPAAERWGGGGGGGGGGGGGGGASGADPGVAPFLAEPRVVDLDLAALRARLAGVPLIPPTDRFDDLAVAFDLPHPSGGTAPVLIAESSVMEPGLQNRYPLIRSYLVRSADRLASGRFELTPRGLSAMLRSPEGTWMIDPLPGQPAKARVYWLHDLPGTPEWTCHGPIDPPLPPPPPQADPADPTTPDSPFAPRSTVLRTVRVAMACTGEYGLHHSTLLGNPPNAADPLAAIVTVIARSNVVFEMDLAVRFVLRDDNDMVVFFNPTTDPFPDTCDGLGGADCSSPILQATPGVLNNAFNDDYDLGHTMTRIAGGVAYLRDVCNRWGGVSGIPRGGDDDPYSALVVIHEFGHQFGGNHTFSGTRGRCGNNARLASAWEAGSGSSPLAYAGACPVGDAPPSDNIVRYADPFFHHGSIEEMASYLPQTNPCLQRVTTANRPPQLTSITPNASVPPSTPFTLAAAATDPDGDLLTFSWEQFDSGERRPLSGEGSGDNGQGALFRIYPPALDPSRTFPPMADILSGVPSQGERLPTATNALRRFRVIVRDNAPGAGATLISPFVNLSIPSGSSPFALTSPAQGAAVPAGVIRPATITWSTGGTHAPPFNHTAVRILLSTDGGLTFPHLLGTRPNTASAVVALPNINAGHARLRLEPVGGIYFSISPPFSLVACTADFNDDGFIDFLDLDSFVVAFELGLPEADVNADGFLDFFDLDQYISAFQDGC
;
A
#
# COMPACT_ATOMS: atom_id res chain seq x y z
N MET A 1 38.49 -67.62 27.45
CA MET A 1 39.93 -67.29 27.52
C MET A 1 40.08 -65.88 28.06
N HIS A 2 40.93 -65.73 29.09
CA HIS A 2 41.50 -64.53 29.75
C HIS A 2 40.64 -63.24 29.87
N HIS A 3 40.09 -62.94 31.06
CA HIS A 3 40.68 -62.26 32.24
C HIS A 3 40.30 -60.76 32.28
N ARG A 4 39.37 -60.36 33.18
CA ARG A 4 39.58 -59.53 34.39
C ARG A 4 39.85 -58.03 34.06
N THR A 5 39.22 -57.00 34.64
CA THR A 5 38.64 -56.81 35.99
C THR A 5 38.09 -55.38 36.15
N ARG A 6 36.94 -55.23 36.86
CA ARG A 6 36.64 -54.25 37.96
C ARG A 6 36.57 -52.73 37.60
N ARG A 7 35.68 -51.87 38.14
CA ARG A 7 34.83 -51.85 39.35
C ARG A 7 33.91 -50.58 39.35
N LEU A 8 32.69 -50.75 39.88
CA LEU A 8 31.90 -49.90 40.79
C LEU A 8 31.38 -48.47 40.45
N SER A 9 30.04 -48.38 40.61
CA SER A 9 29.26 -47.40 41.43
C SER A 9 28.92 -46.02 40.82
N ALA A 10 27.64 -45.75 40.53
CA ALA A 10 26.56 -45.30 41.43
C ALA A 10 26.51 -43.75 41.49
N ALA A 11 25.53 -43.08 40.87
CA ALA A 11 24.13 -42.91 41.27
C ALA A 11 23.90 -41.67 42.16
N LEU A 12 22.72 -41.06 41.96
CA LEU A 12 21.99 -40.10 42.81
C LEU A 12 22.46 -38.63 42.78
N SER A 13 21.65 -37.67 42.33
CA SER A 13 20.48 -37.01 43.02
C SER A 13 20.88 -35.57 43.37
N ALA A 14 20.06 -34.54 43.56
CA ALA A 14 18.62 -34.27 43.69
C ALA A 14 18.51 -32.71 43.62
N LEU A 15 17.50 -32.13 42.95
CA LEU A 15 16.22 -31.64 43.50
C LEU A 15 16.27 -30.34 44.36
N ALA A 16 15.42 -29.39 43.95
CA ALA A 16 14.65 -28.40 44.75
C ALA A 16 15.38 -27.16 45.33
N ALA A 17 14.96 -25.93 44.97
CA ALA A 17 14.04 -25.03 45.72
C ALA A 17 14.82 -23.78 46.19
N VAL A 18 14.35 -22.55 46.41
CA VAL A 18 13.06 -21.83 46.39
C VAL A 18 13.40 -20.34 46.69
N CYS A 19 12.54 -19.41 46.26
CA CYS A 19 12.24 -18.08 46.85
C CYS A 19 13.13 -16.81 46.66
N SER A 20 12.39 -15.79 46.19
CA SER A 20 12.22 -14.45 46.80
C SER A 20 13.02 -13.26 46.27
N ALA A 21 12.26 -12.43 45.53
CA ALA A 21 12.25 -10.98 45.41
C ALA A 21 13.08 -10.16 46.42
N PHE A 22 13.72 -9.08 45.95
CA PHE A 22 13.51 -7.72 46.48
C PHE A 22 13.95 -6.65 45.47
N ALA A 23 13.32 -5.48 45.62
CA ALA A 23 13.22 -4.39 44.68
C ALA A 23 14.33 -3.32 44.82
N VAL A 24 14.39 -2.43 43.81
CA VAL A 24 14.65 -0.97 43.87
C VAL A 24 16.08 -0.41 43.64
N ALA A 25 16.13 0.37 42.55
CA ALA A 25 16.77 1.67 42.30
C ALA A 25 18.21 1.84 41.77
N SER A 26 18.22 2.73 40.76
CA SER A 26 19.21 3.76 40.39
C SER A 26 20.31 3.43 39.37
N GLU A 27 20.14 4.03 38.18
CA GLU A 27 21.13 4.39 37.15
C GLU A 27 22.25 5.33 37.72
N PRO A 28 23.36 5.69 37.00
CA PRO A 28 23.57 5.64 35.55
C PRO A 28 24.98 5.24 35.01
N SER A 29 25.01 5.08 33.69
CA SER A 29 26.14 5.28 32.75
C SER A 29 27.25 4.21 32.66
N ALA A 30 27.35 3.58 31.49
CA ALA A 30 28.62 3.42 30.77
C ALA A 30 28.38 3.03 29.30
N GLN A 31 28.81 3.93 28.42
CA GLN A 31 29.09 3.79 27.01
C GLN A 31 29.33 2.35 26.53
N ARG A 32 28.50 1.87 25.59
CA ARG A 32 28.95 0.91 24.58
C ARG A 32 29.03 1.64 23.24
N ARG A 33 30.28 1.82 22.78
CA ARG A 33 30.59 2.10 21.38
C ARG A 33 30.03 0.95 20.54
N GLY A 34 28.89 1.18 19.88
CA GLY A 34 28.45 0.36 18.76
C GLY A 34 29.30 0.70 17.56
N VAL A 35 30.05 -0.27 17.06
CA VAL A 35 30.70 -0.23 15.75
C VAL A 35 29.58 -0.24 14.72
N LEU A 36 29.44 0.86 13.96
CA LEU A 36 28.54 0.94 12.81
C LEU A 36 28.96 -0.15 11.79
N PRO A 37 28.03 -0.89 11.17
CA PRO A 37 28.38 -1.78 10.07
C PRO A 37 28.96 -0.95 8.92
N ALA A 38 29.94 -1.52 8.21
CA ALA A 38 30.61 -0.87 7.09
C ALA A 38 29.58 -0.51 6.01
N ALA A 39 29.54 0.76 5.63
CA ALA A 39 28.72 1.23 4.52
C ALA A 39 29.25 0.65 3.19
N GLU A 40 28.32 0.16 2.37
CA GLU A 40 28.61 -0.39 1.06
C GLU A 40 28.75 0.77 0.06
N ARG A 41 29.92 0.90 -0.57
CA ARG A 41 30.20 1.99 -1.52
C ARG A 41 29.55 1.69 -2.86
N TRP A 42 28.62 2.54 -3.28
CA TRP A 42 27.92 2.41 -4.55
C TRP A 42 28.42 3.47 -5.56
N GLY A 43 28.81 3.02 -6.77
CA GLY A 43 29.41 3.91 -7.77
C GLY A 43 29.97 3.28 -9.06
N GLY A 44 29.81 1.97 -9.32
CA GLY A 44 30.29 1.37 -10.57
C GLY A 44 29.85 -0.07 -10.79
N GLY A 45 29.56 -0.43 -12.05
CA GLY A 45 29.26 -1.79 -12.48
C GLY A 45 30.52 -2.57 -12.84
N GLY A 46 30.55 -3.84 -12.47
CA GLY A 46 31.55 -4.81 -12.91
C GLY A 46 31.06 -6.23 -12.64
N GLY A 47 30.71 -6.96 -13.70
CA GLY A 47 30.48 -8.40 -13.63
C GLY A 47 31.79 -9.18 -13.54
N GLY A 48 31.75 -10.34 -12.87
CA GLY A 48 32.75 -11.40 -13.01
C GLY A 48 33.17 -12.12 -11.71
N GLY A 49 32.57 -13.29 -11.45
CA GLY A 49 33.28 -14.53 -11.10
C GLY A 49 33.74 -14.80 -9.65
N GLY A 50 33.08 -15.78 -9.01
CA GLY A 50 33.78 -16.97 -8.46
C GLY A 50 34.18 -17.02 -6.97
N GLY A 51 33.40 -17.77 -6.18
CA GLY A 51 33.90 -18.87 -5.32
C GLY A 51 34.35 -18.55 -3.87
N GLY A 52 33.67 -19.17 -2.90
CA GLY A 52 34.17 -19.35 -1.54
C GLY A 52 33.08 -19.73 -0.53
N GLY A 53 32.85 -21.03 -0.32
CA GLY A 53 31.85 -21.55 0.60
C GLY A 53 32.22 -21.42 2.08
N GLY A 54 31.18 -21.37 2.92
CA GLY A 54 31.26 -21.49 4.37
C GLY A 54 29.88 -21.86 4.91
N GLY A 55 29.70 -23.13 5.29
CA GLY A 55 28.46 -23.66 5.84
C GLY A 55 28.18 -23.17 7.27
N GLY A 56 26.90 -22.93 7.55
CA GLY A 56 26.34 -22.71 8.88
C GLY A 56 24.88 -23.16 8.88
N GLY A 57 24.52 -24.01 9.84
CA GLY A 57 23.34 -24.87 9.82
C GLY A 57 21.99 -24.14 9.82
N ALA A 58 21.05 -24.75 9.11
CA ALA A 58 19.66 -24.35 9.03
C ALA A 58 18.90 -24.70 10.32
N SER A 59 18.14 -23.75 10.84
CA SER A 59 17.00 -24.00 11.72
C SER A 59 15.85 -23.08 11.31
N GLY A 60 14.80 -23.69 10.75
CA GLY A 60 13.41 -23.21 10.62
C GLY A 60 13.18 -21.75 10.23
N ALA A 61 13.03 -21.48 8.93
CA ALA A 61 12.45 -20.24 8.43
C ALA A 61 11.06 -20.52 7.82
N ASP A 62 10.07 -19.84 8.36
CA ASP A 62 8.71 -19.64 7.85
C ASP A 62 8.77 -18.95 6.47
N PRO A 63 7.98 -19.34 5.45
CA PRO A 63 8.01 -18.65 4.17
C PRO A 63 7.19 -17.36 4.26
N GLY A 64 7.88 -16.21 4.15
CA GLY A 64 7.26 -15.00 3.63
C GLY A 64 7.06 -13.82 4.58
N VAL A 65 8.09 -13.36 5.28
CA VAL A 65 8.29 -11.92 5.59
C VAL A 65 9.80 -11.68 5.65
N ALA A 66 10.37 -10.89 4.74
CA ALA A 66 11.75 -10.43 4.90
C ALA A 66 11.85 -9.62 6.21
N PRO A 67 12.87 -9.82 7.06
CA PRO A 67 12.92 -9.15 8.35
C PRO A 67 12.92 -7.63 8.16
N PHE A 68 11.95 -6.96 8.80
CA PHE A 68 11.88 -5.51 8.90
C PHE A 68 13.24 -4.97 9.37
N LEU A 69 13.91 -4.17 8.54
CA LEU A 69 15.06 -3.41 9.00
C LEU A 69 14.51 -2.24 9.83
N ALA A 70 14.67 -2.33 11.16
CA ALA A 70 14.23 -1.30 12.10
C ALA A 70 14.94 0.06 11.92
N GLU A 71 15.95 0.14 11.05
CA GLU A 71 16.67 1.37 10.68
C GLU A 71 16.87 1.42 9.15
N PRO A 72 16.57 2.57 8.49
CA PRO A 72 16.83 2.76 7.06
C PRO A 72 18.28 2.45 6.70
N ARG A 73 18.48 1.68 5.62
CA ARG A 73 19.84 1.36 5.13
C ARG A 73 20.50 2.62 4.60
N VAL A 74 21.71 2.91 5.08
CA VAL A 74 22.55 4.01 4.57
C VAL A 74 23.56 3.47 3.57
N VAL A 75 23.67 4.12 2.41
CA VAL A 75 24.65 3.81 1.36
C VAL A 75 25.58 5.00 1.13
N ASP A 76 26.86 4.72 0.89
CA ASP A 76 27.84 5.73 0.48
C ASP A 76 27.80 5.87 -1.05
N LEU A 77 27.76 7.11 -1.53
CA LEU A 77 27.63 7.47 -2.94
C LEU A 77 28.95 8.03 -3.48
N ASP A 78 29.44 7.47 -4.59
CA ASP A 78 30.46 8.14 -5.40
C ASP A 78 29.83 9.18 -6.33
N LEU A 79 29.60 10.38 -5.81
CA LEU A 79 28.91 11.45 -6.55
C LEU A 79 29.62 11.83 -7.86
N ALA A 80 30.95 11.69 -7.93
CA ALA A 80 31.71 11.99 -9.14
C ALA A 80 31.45 10.92 -10.21
N ALA A 81 31.51 9.64 -9.84
CA ALA A 81 31.18 8.54 -10.74
C ALA A 81 29.71 8.59 -11.19
N LEU A 82 28.79 8.94 -10.30
CA LEU A 82 27.37 9.10 -10.63
C LEU A 82 27.14 10.21 -11.64
N ARG A 83 27.72 11.40 -11.43
CA ARG A 83 27.63 12.50 -12.39
C ARG A 83 28.19 12.10 -13.75
N ALA A 84 29.31 11.38 -13.79
CA ALA A 84 29.90 10.90 -15.02
C ALA A 84 28.99 9.90 -15.76
N ARG A 85 28.36 8.95 -15.04
CA ARG A 85 27.43 7.97 -15.62
C ARG A 85 26.16 8.65 -16.13
N LEU A 86 25.68 9.69 -15.45
CA LEU A 86 24.45 10.41 -15.81
C LEU A 86 24.65 11.41 -16.96
N ALA A 87 25.86 11.93 -17.18
CA ALA A 87 26.13 12.93 -18.22
C ALA A 87 25.85 12.46 -19.67
N GLY A 88 25.78 11.15 -19.90
CA GLY A 88 25.46 10.56 -21.21
C GLY A 88 24.03 10.03 -21.35
N VAL A 89 23.18 10.22 -20.33
CA VAL A 89 21.78 9.77 -20.37
C VAL A 89 21.01 10.69 -21.32
N PRO A 90 20.28 10.16 -22.31
CA PRO A 90 19.56 11.00 -23.26
C PRO A 90 18.35 11.69 -22.61
N LEU A 91 18.10 12.94 -23.04
CA LEU A 91 16.84 13.64 -22.77
C LEU A 91 15.70 12.98 -23.53
N ILE A 92 14.62 12.63 -22.84
CA ILE A 92 13.43 12.02 -23.45
C ILE A 92 12.38 13.06 -23.84
N PRO A 93 12.03 13.16 -25.13
CA PRO A 93 10.87 13.94 -25.56
C PRO A 93 9.57 13.29 -25.07
N PRO A 94 8.54 14.07 -24.67
CA PRO A 94 7.24 13.52 -24.26
C PRO A 94 6.49 12.70 -25.32
N THR A 95 6.87 12.81 -26.59
CA THR A 95 6.27 12.07 -27.71
C THR A 95 6.82 10.65 -27.85
N ASP A 96 7.97 10.37 -27.25
CA ASP A 96 8.73 9.15 -27.49
C ASP A 96 8.46 8.13 -26.39
N ARG A 97 8.54 6.83 -26.70
CA ARG A 97 8.39 5.79 -25.67
C ARG A 97 9.63 5.74 -24.81
N PHE A 98 9.43 5.58 -23.51
CA PHE A 98 10.52 5.45 -22.53
C PHE A 98 11.53 4.37 -22.91
N ASP A 99 11.06 3.20 -23.34
CA ASP A 99 11.92 2.06 -23.70
C ASP A 99 12.83 2.31 -24.91
N ASP A 100 12.49 3.27 -25.78
CA ASP A 100 13.25 3.51 -27.01
C ASP A 100 14.55 4.30 -26.73
N LEU A 101 14.58 5.06 -25.63
CA LEU A 101 15.68 5.96 -25.28
C LEU A 101 16.30 5.67 -23.91
N ALA A 102 15.66 4.86 -23.06
CA ALA A 102 16.17 4.60 -21.72
C ALA A 102 17.47 3.79 -21.73
N VAL A 103 18.35 4.09 -20.78
CA VAL A 103 19.64 3.41 -20.59
C VAL A 103 19.67 2.63 -19.29
N ALA A 104 20.40 1.52 -19.28
CA ALA A 104 20.54 0.67 -18.09
C ALA A 104 21.34 1.37 -16.97
N PHE A 105 20.78 1.31 -15.78
CA PHE A 105 21.33 1.88 -14.55
C PHE A 105 21.06 0.94 -13.38
N ASP A 106 21.66 1.21 -12.22
CA ASP A 106 21.42 0.45 -11.00
C ASP A 106 20.97 1.43 -9.93
N LEU A 107 20.02 1.08 -9.08
CA LEU A 107 19.57 1.97 -8.02
C LEU A 107 19.60 1.23 -6.66
N PRO A 108 20.08 1.84 -5.57
CA PRO A 108 20.04 1.23 -4.24
C PRO A 108 18.61 0.85 -3.83
N HIS A 109 18.39 -0.43 -3.50
CA HIS A 109 17.05 -0.97 -3.23
C HIS A 109 16.74 -1.11 -1.72
N PRO A 110 15.48 -0.93 -1.27
CA PRO A 110 15.12 -1.02 0.16
C PRO A 110 15.35 -2.40 0.76
N SER A 111 15.21 -3.48 -0.02
CA SER A 111 15.49 -4.85 0.46
C SER A 111 16.98 -5.20 0.57
N GLY A 112 17.88 -4.28 0.19
CA GLY A 112 19.33 -4.51 0.19
C GLY A 112 19.94 -4.53 -1.23
N GLY A 113 21.27 -4.38 -1.32
CA GLY A 113 21.98 -4.33 -2.60
C GLY A 113 21.53 -3.20 -3.53
N THR A 114 21.51 -3.48 -4.82
CA THR A 114 21.02 -2.59 -5.89
C THR A 114 20.05 -3.36 -6.79
N ALA A 115 19.06 -2.67 -7.34
CA ALA A 115 18.17 -3.23 -8.35
C ALA A 115 18.50 -2.64 -9.74
N PRO A 116 18.44 -3.46 -10.80
CA PRO A 116 18.62 -2.97 -12.17
C PRO A 116 17.40 -2.13 -12.59
N VAL A 117 17.67 -0.97 -13.17
CA VAL A 117 16.66 -0.02 -13.63
C VAL A 117 17.01 0.49 -15.04
N LEU A 118 16.02 1.08 -15.69
CA LEU A 118 16.16 1.87 -16.90
C LEU A 118 15.93 3.34 -16.55
N ILE A 119 16.70 4.25 -17.15
CA ILE A 119 16.60 5.70 -16.88
C ILE A 119 16.64 6.53 -18.16
N ALA A 120 15.96 7.67 -18.15
CA ALA A 120 16.06 8.69 -19.19
C ALA A 120 15.99 10.08 -18.56
N GLU A 121 16.75 11.06 -19.06
CA GLU A 121 16.74 12.42 -18.52
C GLU A 121 15.39 13.07 -18.84
N SER A 122 14.73 13.61 -17.82
CA SER A 122 13.49 14.38 -17.95
C SER A 122 13.57 15.52 -16.96
N SER A 123 14.08 16.66 -17.42
CA SER A 123 14.17 17.88 -16.62
C SER A 123 12.81 18.29 -16.06
N VAL A 124 12.81 18.73 -14.81
CA VAL A 124 11.68 19.44 -14.17
C VAL A 124 11.91 20.95 -14.11
N MET A 125 12.89 21.45 -14.86
CA MET A 125 13.19 22.87 -15.03
C MET A 125 13.16 23.22 -16.52
N GLU A 126 12.65 24.40 -16.86
CA GLU A 126 12.79 24.95 -18.21
C GLU A 126 14.27 25.15 -18.59
N PRO A 127 14.59 25.20 -19.90
CA PRO A 127 15.98 25.07 -20.37
C PRO A 127 16.97 26.11 -19.84
N GLY A 128 16.58 27.38 -19.72
CA GLY A 128 17.39 28.46 -19.18
C GLY A 128 17.65 28.32 -17.67
N LEU A 129 16.66 27.91 -16.87
CA LEU A 129 16.88 27.58 -15.46
C LEU A 129 17.85 26.38 -15.33
N GLN A 130 17.62 25.33 -16.12
CA GLN A 130 18.49 24.15 -16.16
C GLN A 130 19.94 24.50 -16.56
N ASN A 131 20.12 25.48 -17.46
CA ASN A 131 21.45 25.97 -17.87
C ASN A 131 22.15 26.77 -16.76
N ARG A 132 21.41 27.54 -15.94
CA ARG A 132 21.98 28.26 -14.79
C ARG A 132 22.35 27.31 -13.64
N TYR A 133 21.62 26.21 -13.48
CA TYR A 133 21.83 25.22 -12.42
C TYR A 133 22.13 23.81 -12.98
N PRO A 134 23.26 23.62 -13.70
CA PRO A 134 23.53 22.37 -14.44
C PRO A 134 23.80 21.15 -13.56
N LEU A 135 24.06 21.35 -12.26
CA LEU A 135 24.29 20.29 -11.27
C LEU A 135 23.01 19.73 -10.65
N ILE A 136 21.85 20.30 -10.99
CA ILE A 136 20.53 19.83 -10.57
C ILE A 136 19.91 19.12 -11.78
N ARG A 137 19.74 17.80 -11.73
CA ARG A 137 19.24 16.98 -12.84
C ARG A 137 18.21 15.98 -12.37
N SER A 138 17.16 15.76 -13.16
CA SER A 138 16.08 14.82 -12.88
C SER A 138 15.85 13.83 -14.01
N TYR A 139 15.42 12.62 -13.66
CA TYR A 139 15.31 11.49 -14.56
C TYR A 139 14.01 10.73 -14.31
N LEU A 140 13.43 10.19 -15.38
CA LEU A 140 12.46 9.12 -15.29
C LEU A 140 13.20 7.82 -15.00
N VAL A 141 12.58 6.95 -14.21
CA VAL A 141 13.13 5.63 -13.87
C VAL A 141 12.04 4.56 -13.85
N ARG A 142 12.40 3.36 -14.30
CA ARG A 142 11.59 2.15 -14.16
C ARG A 142 12.49 0.95 -13.85
N SER A 143 12.07 0.09 -12.94
CA SER A 143 12.79 -1.17 -12.66
C SER A 143 12.78 -2.09 -13.88
N ALA A 144 13.82 -2.92 -14.03
CA ALA A 144 13.94 -3.80 -15.19
C ALA A 144 12.79 -4.84 -15.28
N ASP A 145 12.22 -5.24 -14.14
CA ASP A 145 11.03 -6.11 -14.05
C ASP A 145 9.70 -5.35 -14.29
N ARG A 146 9.76 -4.02 -14.48
CA ARG A 146 8.63 -3.10 -14.71
C ARG A 146 7.66 -2.96 -13.53
N LEU A 147 8.01 -3.47 -12.35
CA LEU A 147 7.17 -3.40 -11.15
C LEU A 147 7.22 -2.04 -10.45
N ALA A 148 8.34 -1.32 -10.58
CA ALA A 148 8.53 -0.02 -9.96
C ALA A 148 8.80 1.06 -11.00
N SER A 149 8.19 2.23 -10.85
CA SER A 149 8.42 3.37 -11.73
C SER A 149 8.28 4.69 -11.00
N GLY A 150 8.94 5.74 -11.49
CA GLY A 150 8.90 7.06 -10.86
C GLY A 150 10.02 7.96 -11.34
N ARG A 151 10.59 8.72 -10.40
CA ARG A 151 11.63 9.71 -10.67
C ARG A 151 12.76 9.63 -9.66
N PHE A 152 13.95 10.00 -10.12
CA PHE A 152 15.06 10.32 -9.23
C PHE A 152 15.76 11.57 -9.73
N GLU A 153 16.51 12.20 -8.83
CA GLU A 153 17.25 13.40 -9.10
C GLU A 153 18.60 13.37 -8.39
N LEU A 154 19.59 13.98 -9.04
CA LEU A 154 20.90 14.23 -8.46
C LEU A 154 21.09 15.74 -8.39
N THR A 155 21.27 16.25 -7.19
CA THR A 155 21.44 17.68 -6.91
C THR A 155 22.69 17.90 -6.03
N PRO A 156 23.09 19.14 -5.72
CA PRO A 156 24.10 19.40 -4.69
C PRO A 156 23.74 18.81 -3.32
N ARG A 157 22.44 18.56 -3.04
CA ARG A 157 21.97 17.89 -1.83
C ARG A 157 22.27 16.39 -1.80
N GLY A 158 22.55 15.77 -2.95
CA GLY A 158 22.76 14.33 -3.09
C GLY A 158 21.73 13.66 -4.00
N LEU A 159 21.63 12.33 -3.92
CA LEU A 159 20.69 11.50 -4.67
C LEU A 159 19.37 11.38 -3.91
N SER A 160 18.28 11.69 -4.59
CA SER A 160 16.91 11.48 -4.10
C SER A 160 16.11 10.67 -5.13
N ALA A 161 15.20 9.82 -4.68
CA ALA A 161 14.32 9.05 -5.56
C ALA A 161 12.96 8.78 -4.91
N MET A 162 11.94 8.61 -5.73
CA MET A 162 10.61 8.14 -5.34
C MET A 162 10.03 7.29 -6.47
N LEU A 163 9.82 6.01 -6.20
CA LEU A 163 9.21 5.07 -7.15
C LEU A 163 7.98 4.40 -6.53
N ARG A 164 6.90 4.32 -7.29
CA ARG A 164 5.70 3.56 -6.97
C ARG A 164 5.92 2.10 -7.34
N SER A 165 5.54 1.17 -6.46
CA SER A 165 5.54 -0.27 -6.74
C SER A 165 4.41 -0.98 -5.98
N PRO A 166 4.04 -2.21 -6.37
CA PRO A 166 3.09 -3.03 -5.61
C PRO A 166 3.54 -3.35 -4.17
N GLU A 167 4.85 -3.35 -3.89
CA GLU A 167 5.40 -3.62 -2.55
C GLU A 167 5.35 -2.38 -1.64
N GLY A 168 5.20 -1.19 -2.22
CA GLY A 168 5.21 0.08 -1.51
C GLY A 168 5.94 1.17 -2.27
N THR A 169 6.11 2.32 -1.62
CA THR A 169 6.84 3.46 -2.21
C THR A 169 8.32 3.35 -1.86
N TRP A 170 9.16 3.10 -2.86
CA TRP A 170 10.61 3.05 -2.73
C TRP A 170 11.18 4.46 -2.69
N MET A 171 11.80 4.80 -1.57
CA MET A 171 12.39 6.11 -1.32
C MET A 171 13.91 6.03 -1.23
N ILE A 172 14.56 7.07 -1.76
CA ILE A 172 15.96 7.38 -1.51
C ILE A 172 16.03 8.85 -1.13
N ASP A 173 16.73 9.18 -0.06
CA ASP A 173 16.97 10.56 0.35
C ASP A 173 18.41 10.75 0.83
N PRO A 174 19.05 11.89 0.53
CA PRO A 174 20.34 12.20 1.09
C PRO A 174 20.24 12.39 2.60
N LEU A 175 21.30 12.02 3.32
CA LEU A 175 21.40 12.35 4.73
C LEU A 175 21.65 13.87 4.90
N PRO A 176 21.01 14.53 5.87
CA PRO A 176 21.22 15.95 6.14
C PRO A 176 22.70 16.30 6.30
N GLY A 177 23.14 17.33 5.57
CA GLY A 177 24.53 17.79 5.55
C GLY A 177 25.56 16.78 4.98
N GLN A 178 25.12 15.62 4.46
CA GLN A 178 25.97 14.54 3.98
C GLN A 178 25.55 14.09 2.57
N PRO A 179 25.78 14.91 1.52
CA PRO A 179 25.28 14.64 0.16
C PRO A 179 25.83 13.37 -0.48
N ALA A 180 26.96 12.85 0.02
CA ALA A 180 27.57 11.59 -0.42
C ALA A 180 27.01 10.36 0.31
N LYS A 181 25.95 10.52 1.10
CA LYS A 181 25.26 9.42 1.78
C LYS A 181 23.77 9.52 1.55
N ALA A 182 23.13 8.39 1.28
CA ALA A 182 21.68 8.32 1.17
C ALA A 182 21.09 7.23 2.05
N ARG A 183 19.92 7.49 2.61
CA ARG A 183 19.05 6.47 3.21
C ARG A 183 18.15 5.87 2.12
N VAL A 184 17.92 4.56 2.21
CA VAL A 184 17.10 3.78 1.28
C VAL A 184 16.08 2.98 2.08
N TYR A 185 14.79 3.13 1.78
CA TYR A 185 13.72 2.60 2.61
C TYR A 185 12.37 2.54 1.89
N TRP A 186 11.42 1.80 2.46
CA TRP A 186 10.00 1.88 2.09
C TRP A 186 9.30 2.97 2.89
N LEU A 187 8.50 3.82 2.25
CA LEU A 187 7.83 4.94 2.92
C LEU A 187 7.03 4.52 4.17
N HIS A 188 6.38 3.35 4.11
CA HIS A 188 5.57 2.84 5.23
C HIS A 188 6.40 2.39 6.45
N ASP A 189 7.69 2.09 6.25
CA ASP A 189 8.62 1.68 7.32
C ASP A 189 9.13 2.88 8.13
N LEU A 190 8.99 4.11 7.62
CA LEU A 190 9.45 5.27 8.38
C LEU A 190 8.66 5.41 9.68
N PRO A 191 9.36 5.66 10.81
CA PRO A 191 8.71 6.00 12.05
C PRO A 191 7.95 7.32 11.84
N GLY A 192 6.66 7.33 12.22
CA GLY A 192 5.83 8.50 12.08
C GLY A 192 6.45 9.73 12.74
N THR A 193 6.65 10.80 11.97
CA THR A 193 7.03 12.12 12.50
C THR A 193 5.78 12.98 12.72
N PRO A 194 5.77 13.88 13.71
CA PRO A 194 4.59 14.68 13.99
C PRO A 194 4.31 15.78 12.95
N GLU A 195 3.01 16.05 12.77
CA GLU A 195 2.32 17.28 12.32
C GLU A 195 2.22 17.62 10.82
N TRP A 196 1.04 17.35 10.23
CA TRP A 196 0.53 18.03 9.04
C TRP A 196 -1.00 18.30 9.12
N THR A 197 -1.47 19.50 8.73
CA THR A 197 -2.89 19.96 8.64
C THR A 197 -3.00 20.76 7.36
N CYS A 198 -3.99 20.50 6.51
CA CYS A 198 -4.44 21.53 5.57
C CYS A 198 -5.35 22.53 6.32
N HIS A 199 -4.95 23.81 6.32
CA HIS A 199 -5.56 24.92 7.06
C HIS A 199 -6.67 25.62 6.26
N GLY A 200 -7.15 24.98 5.19
CA GLY A 200 -8.19 25.53 4.35
C GLY A 200 -9.47 25.85 5.15
N PRO A 201 -10.16 26.95 4.85
CA PRO A 201 -11.56 27.06 5.26
C PRO A 201 -12.29 25.83 4.71
N ILE A 202 -13.17 25.23 5.53
CA ILE A 202 -14.25 24.39 5.00
C ILE A 202 -14.94 25.27 3.96
N ASP A 203 -14.61 25.02 2.70
CA ASP A 203 -15.06 25.70 1.48
C ASP A 203 -15.85 27.00 1.71
N PRO A 204 -15.31 28.21 1.44
CA PRO A 204 -16.23 29.27 1.05
C PRO A 204 -17.03 28.72 -0.13
N PRO A 205 -18.38 28.79 -0.10
CA PRO A 205 -19.18 28.25 -1.17
C PRO A 205 -18.72 28.88 -2.47
N LEU A 206 -18.18 28.05 -3.37
CA LEU A 206 -18.03 28.45 -4.75
C LEU A 206 -19.41 28.96 -5.24
N PRO A 207 -19.48 29.99 -6.09
CA PRO A 207 -20.67 30.17 -6.91
C PRO A 207 -20.98 28.82 -7.58
N PRO A 208 -22.26 28.42 -7.63
CA PRO A 208 -22.63 27.07 -8.04
C PRO A 208 -21.98 26.74 -9.39
N PRO A 209 -21.43 25.53 -9.56
CA PRO A 209 -21.02 25.09 -10.88
C PRO A 209 -22.21 25.22 -11.85
N PRO A 210 -21.99 25.47 -13.16
CA PRO A 210 -23.04 25.21 -14.13
C PRO A 210 -23.57 23.80 -13.87
N PRO A 211 -24.89 23.54 -13.97
CA PRO A 211 -25.50 22.30 -13.51
C PRO A 211 -24.82 21.11 -14.18
N GLN A 212 -23.86 20.53 -13.48
CA GLN A 212 -23.32 19.23 -13.78
C GLN A 212 -24.30 18.26 -13.14
N ALA A 213 -24.73 17.27 -13.93
CA ALA A 213 -25.56 16.19 -13.45
C ALA A 213 -25.01 15.71 -12.11
N ASP A 214 -25.90 15.65 -11.13
CA ASP A 214 -25.60 15.10 -9.82
C ASP A 214 -24.92 13.73 -10.03
N PRO A 215 -23.68 13.50 -9.55
CA PRO A 215 -23.09 12.17 -9.61
C PRO A 215 -23.88 11.13 -8.79
N ALA A 216 -24.91 11.57 -8.04
CA ALA A 216 -25.92 10.70 -7.43
C ALA A 216 -27.13 10.37 -8.32
N ASP A 217 -27.23 10.87 -9.56
CA ASP A 217 -28.33 10.55 -10.47
C ASP A 217 -28.09 9.22 -11.21
N PRO A 218 -28.89 8.16 -10.96
CA PRO A 218 -28.76 6.85 -11.61
C PRO A 218 -29.18 6.84 -13.09
N THR A 219 -29.51 7.99 -13.70
CA THR A 219 -30.10 8.07 -15.04
C THR A 219 -29.23 8.72 -16.13
N THR A 220 -28.04 9.24 -15.79
CA THR A 220 -27.07 9.58 -16.84
C THR A 220 -26.38 8.30 -17.31
N PRO A 221 -26.34 7.99 -18.62
CA PRO A 221 -25.48 6.92 -19.09
C PRO A 221 -24.06 7.33 -18.73
N ASP A 222 -23.45 6.61 -17.78
CA ASP A 222 -22.00 6.54 -17.62
C ASP A 222 -21.43 6.54 -19.04
N SER A 223 -20.65 7.57 -19.39
CA SER A 223 -19.79 7.52 -20.58
C SER A 223 -19.16 6.13 -20.60
N PRO A 224 -19.10 5.41 -21.73
CA PRO A 224 -18.44 4.11 -21.76
C PRO A 224 -17.11 4.30 -21.08
N PHE A 225 -16.87 3.51 -20.02
CA PHE A 225 -15.61 3.28 -19.32
C PHE A 225 -14.54 4.18 -19.90
N ALA A 226 -14.16 5.28 -19.26
CA ALA A 226 -13.35 6.28 -19.96
C ALA A 226 -11.87 5.94 -19.78
N PRO A 227 -11.20 5.21 -20.71
CA PRO A 227 -9.76 5.21 -20.75
C PRO A 227 -9.28 6.65 -20.82
N ARG A 228 -8.29 6.98 -20.01
CA ARG A 228 -7.81 8.34 -19.82
C ARG A 228 -6.37 8.48 -20.24
N SER A 229 -6.15 9.60 -20.92
CA SER A 229 -4.89 10.16 -21.38
C SER A 229 -4.12 9.41 -22.46
N THR A 230 -4.09 10.05 -23.63
CA THR A 230 -3.01 9.97 -24.63
C THR A 230 -2.32 11.33 -24.76
N VAL A 231 -2.51 12.25 -23.79
CA VAL A 231 -2.10 13.65 -23.89
C VAL A 231 -1.46 14.10 -22.58
N LEU A 232 -0.16 14.34 -22.62
CA LEU A 232 0.58 14.97 -21.53
C LEU A 232 0.27 16.48 -21.52
N ARG A 233 -0.07 16.99 -20.34
CA ARG A 233 -0.19 18.44 -20.06
C ARG A 233 1.02 18.89 -19.28
N THR A 234 1.75 19.87 -19.80
CA THR A 234 2.87 20.49 -19.09
C THR A 234 2.40 21.78 -18.44
N VAL A 235 2.67 21.91 -17.14
CA VAL A 235 2.32 23.04 -16.28
C VAL A 235 3.61 23.74 -15.87
N ARG A 236 3.79 24.99 -16.30
CA ARG A 236 4.88 25.84 -15.86
C ARG A 236 4.57 26.39 -14.48
N VAL A 237 5.31 25.90 -13.48
CA VAL A 237 5.13 26.26 -12.08
C VAL A 237 6.06 27.42 -11.73
N ALA A 238 5.48 28.46 -11.15
CA ALA A 238 6.20 29.49 -10.42
C ALA A 238 6.13 29.14 -8.91
N MET A 239 7.22 28.55 -8.40
CA MET A 239 7.33 28.09 -7.01
C MET A 239 8.26 29.01 -6.22
N ALA A 240 7.68 29.91 -5.43
CA ALA A 240 8.41 30.74 -4.49
C ALA A 240 8.79 29.96 -3.22
N CYS A 241 9.69 30.51 -2.42
CA CYS A 241 9.86 30.08 -1.02
C CYS A 241 10.11 31.26 -0.10
N THR A 242 9.65 31.22 1.16
CA THR A 242 9.99 32.28 2.12
C THR A 242 11.49 32.30 2.43
N GLY A 243 12.00 33.42 2.91
CA GLY A 243 13.41 33.61 3.24
C GLY A 243 13.88 32.66 4.35
N GLU A 244 13.00 32.26 5.27
CA GLU A 244 13.29 31.26 6.30
C GLU A 244 13.46 29.87 5.71
N TYR A 245 12.65 29.51 4.70
CA TYR A 245 12.81 28.24 3.98
C TYR A 245 14.15 28.22 3.24
N GLY A 246 14.50 29.31 2.54
CA GLY A 246 15.77 29.39 1.81
C GLY A 246 17.00 29.37 2.71
N LEU A 247 16.97 30.14 3.80
CA LEU A 247 18.03 30.16 4.81
C LEU A 247 18.22 28.78 5.44
N HIS A 248 17.12 28.08 5.71
CA HIS A 248 17.15 26.75 6.30
C HIS A 248 17.88 25.73 5.41
N HIS A 249 17.54 25.65 4.12
CA HIS A 249 18.20 24.70 3.22
C HIS A 249 19.67 25.02 2.98
N SER A 250 20.05 26.30 2.95
CA SER A 250 21.46 26.70 2.92
C SER A 250 22.20 26.24 4.18
N THR A 251 21.57 26.42 5.35
CA THR A 251 22.10 26.03 6.66
C THR A 251 22.30 24.52 6.77
N LEU A 252 21.33 23.72 6.31
CA LEU A 252 21.39 22.25 6.30
C LEU A 252 22.59 21.71 5.52
N LEU A 253 23.01 22.42 4.48
CA LEU A 253 24.18 22.04 3.67
C LEU A 253 25.49 22.65 4.18
N GLY A 254 25.44 23.48 5.22
CA GLY A 254 26.61 24.19 5.74
C GLY A 254 27.13 25.29 4.81
N ASN A 255 26.28 25.80 3.91
CA ASN A 255 26.63 26.84 2.95
C ASN A 255 26.18 28.23 3.42
N PRO A 256 26.84 29.32 2.98
CA PRO A 256 26.28 30.66 3.07
C PRO A 256 24.93 30.76 2.35
N PRO A 257 23.99 31.63 2.80
CA PRO A 257 22.67 31.78 2.17
C PRO A 257 22.76 32.02 0.67
N ASN A 258 22.08 31.18 -0.12
CA ASN A 258 22.08 31.25 -1.58
C ASN A 258 20.78 30.68 -2.16
N ALA A 259 20.53 30.93 -3.45
CA ALA A 259 19.33 30.44 -4.14
C ALA A 259 19.42 28.97 -4.60
N ALA A 260 20.62 28.43 -4.82
CA ALA A 260 20.80 27.08 -5.36
C ALA A 260 20.32 25.98 -4.42
N ASP A 261 20.57 26.15 -3.12
CA ASP A 261 20.25 25.17 -2.09
C ASP A 261 18.74 24.96 -1.89
N PRO A 262 17.92 25.99 -1.67
CA PRO A 262 16.46 25.85 -1.68
C PRO A 262 15.89 25.47 -3.04
N LEU A 263 16.47 25.94 -4.15
CA LEU A 263 16.02 25.50 -5.48
C LEU A 263 16.18 23.98 -5.67
N ALA A 264 17.27 23.39 -5.17
CA ALA A 264 17.46 21.94 -5.20
C ALA A 264 16.39 21.19 -4.39
N ALA A 265 15.94 21.77 -3.27
CA ALA A 265 14.82 21.22 -2.49
C ALA A 265 13.47 21.31 -3.23
N ILE A 266 13.21 22.45 -3.85
CA ILE A 266 12.03 22.68 -4.70
C ILE A 266 12.02 21.68 -5.88
N VAL A 267 13.17 21.39 -6.50
CA VAL A 267 13.26 20.39 -7.56
C VAL A 267 12.90 18.98 -7.09
N THR A 268 13.35 18.57 -5.90
CA THR A 268 12.92 17.28 -5.30
C THR A 268 11.41 17.22 -5.12
N VAL A 269 10.80 18.30 -4.62
CA VAL A 269 9.34 18.40 -4.46
C VAL A 269 8.63 18.23 -5.80
N ILE A 270 9.03 18.99 -6.82
CA ILE A 270 8.42 18.91 -8.16
C ILE A 270 8.62 17.52 -8.79
N ALA A 271 9.82 16.94 -8.66
CA ALA A 271 10.10 15.60 -9.16
C ALA A 271 9.18 14.55 -8.51
N ARG A 272 8.95 14.64 -7.20
CA ARG A 272 8.04 13.75 -6.47
C ARG A 272 6.57 14.00 -6.81
N SER A 273 6.13 15.24 -6.96
CA SER A 273 4.78 15.55 -7.44
C SER A 273 4.53 14.92 -8.80
N ASN A 274 5.52 14.98 -9.71
CA ASN A 274 5.41 14.34 -11.02
C ASN A 274 5.26 12.80 -10.94
N VAL A 275 5.78 12.11 -9.93
CA VAL A 275 5.58 10.65 -9.77
C VAL A 275 4.10 10.28 -9.69
N VAL A 276 3.28 11.13 -9.06
CA VAL A 276 1.84 10.89 -8.91
C VAL A 276 1.06 11.43 -10.10
N PHE A 277 1.28 12.69 -10.45
CA PHE A 277 0.50 13.40 -11.46
C PHE A 277 0.76 12.90 -12.89
N GLU A 278 1.98 12.47 -13.22
CA GLU A 278 2.27 11.93 -14.54
C GLU A 278 1.57 10.58 -14.74
N MET A 279 1.52 9.75 -13.70
CA MET A 279 0.93 8.41 -13.78
C MET A 279 -0.59 8.43 -13.72
N ASP A 280 -1.18 9.22 -12.82
CA ASP A 280 -2.63 9.18 -12.60
C ASP A 280 -3.40 10.14 -13.53
N LEU A 281 -2.76 11.22 -14.01
CA LEU A 281 -3.42 12.30 -14.77
C LEU A 281 -2.71 12.71 -16.08
N ALA A 282 -1.51 12.18 -16.37
CA ALA A 282 -0.62 12.69 -17.41
C ALA A 282 -0.44 14.21 -17.34
N VAL A 283 -0.11 14.70 -16.15
CA VAL A 283 0.26 16.08 -15.88
C VAL A 283 1.72 16.12 -15.44
N ARG A 284 2.52 16.97 -16.08
CA ARG A 284 3.93 17.21 -15.74
C ARG A 284 4.12 18.65 -15.31
N PHE A 285 4.70 18.83 -14.14
CA PHE A 285 5.18 20.10 -13.62
C PHE A 285 6.61 20.35 -14.05
N VAL A 286 6.86 21.56 -14.54
CA VAL A 286 8.20 22.09 -14.83
C VAL A 286 8.34 23.47 -14.20
N LEU A 287 9.44 23.74 -13.52
CA LEU A 287 9.75 25.05 -12.98
C LEU A 287 10.04 26.02 -14.12
N ARG A 288 9.46 27.21 -14.02
CA ARG A 288 9.64 28.31 -14.97
C ARG A 288 11.11 28.70 -15.13
N ASP A 289 11.47 29.22 -16.30
CA ASP A 289 12.84 29.52 -16.72
C ASP A 289 13.63 30.46 -15.81
N ASP A 290 12.97 31.32 -15.04
CA ASP A 290 13.50 32.32 -14.13
C ASP A 290 13.00 32.13 -12.68
N ASN A 291 12.61 30.90 -12.31
CA ASN A 291 12.07 30.61 -10.97
C ASN A 291 13.02 30.98 -9.82
N ASP A 292 14.34 31.01 -10.04
CA ASP A 292 15.34 31.48 -9.07
C ASP A 292 15.11 32.93 -8.60
N MET A 293 14.36 33.74 -9.34
CA MET A 293 13.97 35.11 -8.93
C MET A 293 13.02 35.15 -7.73
N VAL A 294 12.28 34.07 -7.45
CA VAL A 294 11.33 33.98 -6.33
C VAL A 294 11.79 33.00 -5.25
N VAL A 295 13.04 32.55 -5.33
CA VAL A 295 13.68 31.71 -4.32
C VAL A 295 14.38 32.61 -3.30
N PHE A 296 13.64 33.01 -2.26
CA PHE A 296 14.17 33.89 -1.22
C PHE A 296 14.97 33.10 -0.17
N PHE A 297 16.08 33.67 0.30
CA PHE A 297 16.99 33.05 1.28
C PHE A 297 17.44 34.01 2.40
N ASN A 298 16.79 35.18 2.47
CA ASN A 298 17.00 36.15 3.54
C ASN A 298 15.63 36.53 4.13
N PRO A 299 15.32 36.09 5.36
CA PRO A 299 14.06 36.40 6.04
C PRO A 299 13.75 37.90 6.16
N THR A 300 14.78 38.75 6.19
CA THR A 300 14.60 40.20 6.39
C THR A 300 14.24 40.98 5.13
N THR A 301 14.37 40.35 3.95
CA THR A 301 14.18 41.03 2.66
C THR A 301 13.24 40.28 1.73
N ASP A 302 12.69 39.16 2.16
CA ASP A 302 11.67 38.48 1.37
C ASP A 302 10.35 39.29 1.39
N PRO A 303 9.45 39.07 0.42
CA PRO A 303 8.22 39.84 0.29
C PRO A 303 7.04 39.23 1.07
N PHE A 304 7.28 38.30 1.99
CA PHE A 304 6.27 37.65 2.81
C PHE A 304 6.16 38.29 4.21
N PRO A 305 5.11 38.00 4.98
CA PRO A 305 4.93 38.63 6.29
C PRO A 305 6.03 38.24 7.30
N ASP A 306 6.73 39.24 7.87
CA ASP A 306 7.81 39.07 8.88
C ASP A 306 7.39 38.30 10.14
N THR A 307 6.09 38.16 10.42
CA THR A 307 5.56 37.42 11.57
C THR A 307 5.50 35.91 11.36
N CYS A 308 5.93 35.43 10.19
CA CYS A 308 5.73 34.07 9.70
C CYS A 308 7.06 33.28 9.61
N ASP A 309 7.85 33.33 10.67
CA ASP A 309 9.23 32.79 10.76
C ASP A 309 9.33 31.24 10.90
N GLY A 310 8.17 30.57 10.97
CA GLY A 310 8.02 29.14 11.22
C GLY A 310 8.25 28.70 12.67
N LEU A 311 8.60 29.62 13.57
CA LEU A 311 8.87 29.35 14.98
C LEU A 311 7.63 29.71 15.83
N GLY A 312 7.10 28.76 16.60
CA GLY A 312 6.20 29.11 17.71
C GLY A 312 4.68 29.11 17.47
N GLY A 313 4.13 28.20 16.65
CA GLY A 313 2.70 27.87 16.73
C GLY A 313 1.76 28.62 15.79
N ALA A 314 2.13 29.81 15.28
CA ALA A 314 1.22 30.65 14.50
C ALA A 314 0.81 30.01 13.16
N ASP A 315 -0.49 30.03 12.86
CA ASP A 315 -1.04 29.67 11.54
C ASP A 315 -0.76 30.83 10.57
N CYS A 316 0.24 30.64 9.73
CA CYS A 316 0.71 31.63 8.77
C CYS A 316 0.53 31.18 7.32
N SER A 317 -0.08 30.02 7.08
CA SER A 317 -0.33 29.51 5.72
C SER A 317 -1.27 30.45 4.95
N SER A 318 -2.29 31.00 5.63
CA SER A 318 -3.24 31.94 5.02
C SER A 318 -2.62 33.31 4.64
N PRO A 319 -1.88 34.01 5.52
CA PRO A 319 -1.14 35.22 5.13
C PRO A 319 -0.16 35.03 3.97
N ILE A 320 0.59 33.92 3.94
CA ILE A 320 1.50 33.62 2.82
C ILE A 320 0.72 33.36 1.53
N LEU A 321 -0.41 32.65 1.62
CA LEU A 321 -1.28 32.38 0.46
C LEU A 321 -1.76 33.69 -0.18
N GLN A 322 -2.21 34.64 0.65
CA GLN A 322 -2.67 35.95 0.17
C GLN A 322 -1.57 36.77 -0.51
N ALA A 323 -0.33 36.67 -0.03
CA ALA A 323 0.82 37.37 -0.63
C ALA A 323 1.29 36.72 -1.94
N THR A 324 1.11 35.40 -2.09
CA THR A 324 1.70 34.58 -3.16
C THR A 324 1.44 35.13 -4.57
N PRO A 325 0.20 35.44 -5.00
CA PRO A 325 -0.05 36.00 -6.32
C PRO A 325 0.70 37.30 -6.58
N GLY A 326 0.73 38.22 -5.60
CA GLY A 326 1.43 39.49 -5.73
C GLY A 326 2.93 39.31 -5.94
N VAL A 327 3.54 38.39 -5.19
CA VAL A 327 4.97 38.05 -5.30
C VAL A 327 5.30 37.49 -6.68
N LEU A 328 4.52 36.50 -7.13
CA LEU A 328 4.78 35.80 -8.40
C LEU A 328 4.47 36.69 -9.60
N ASN A 329 3.38 37.47 -9.57
CA ASN A 329 2.99 38.37 -10.65
C ASN A 329 4.00 39.52 -10.81
N ASN A 330 4.55 40.04 -9.72
CA ASN A 330 5.59 41.06 -9.78
C ASN A 330 6.89 40.53 -10.41
N ALA A 331 7.22 39.25 -10.20
CA ALA A 331 8.42 38.63 -10.77
C ALA A 331 8.23 38.26 -12.25
N PHE A 332 7.08 37.71 -12.62
CA PHE A 332 6.88 37.03 -13.89
C PHE A 332 5.85 37.66 -14.82
N ASN A 333 5.18 38.75 -14.41
CA ASN A 333 4.13 39.43 -15.19
C ASN A 333 3.06 38.44 -15.68
N ASP A 334 2.54 37.64 -14.75
CA ASP A 334 1.55 36.57 -14.95
C ASP A 334 1.96 35.45 -15.93
N ASP A 335 3.22 35.37 -16.36
CA ASP A 335 3.68 34.33 -17.30
C ASP A 335 4.00 33.02 -16.57
N TYR A 336 3.01 32.37 -16.00
CA TYR A 336 3.13 31.02 -15.45
C TYR A 336 1.76 30.34 -15.47
N ASP A 337 1.71 29.04 -15.20
CA ASP A 337 0.47 28.28 -15.27
C ASP A 337 -0.05 27.92 -13.87
N LEU A 338 0.83 27.75 -12.89
CA LEU A 338 0.51 27.45 -11.50
C LEU A 338 1.44 28.21 -10.54
N GLY A 339 0.88 28.88 -9.55
CA GLY A 339 1.65 29.58 -8.52
C GLY A 339 1.64 28.81 -7.20
N HIS A 340 2.78 28.72 -6.51
CA HIS A 340 2.84 28.07 -5.20
C HIS A 340 4.00 28.64 -4.36
N THR A 341 3.89 28.60 -3.03
CA THR A 341 4.96 29.05 -2.11
C THR A 341 5.32 27.96 -1.10
N MET A 342 6.62 27.67 -0.98
CA MET A 342 7.17 26.82 0.06
C MET A 342 7.52 27.62 1.32
N THR A 343 7.22 27.07 2.49
CA THR A 343 7.49 27.72 3.79
C THR A 343 7.93 26.70 4.86
N ARG A 344 8.42 27.19 6.00
CA ARG A 344 8.68 26.36 7.19
C ARG A 344 7.47 26.24 8.14
N ILE A 345 6.35 26.86 7.80
CA ILE A 345 5.12 26.76 8.60
C ILE A 345 4.45 25.44 8.28
N ALA A 346 4.23 24.58 9.28
CA ALA A 346 3.61 23.29 9.05
C ALA A 346 2.19 23.39 8.45
N GLY A 347 1.90 22.45 7.55
CA GLY A 347 0.61 22.38 6.89
C GLY A 347 0.61 22.94 5.48
N GLY A 348 -0.57 23.09 4.90
CA GLY A 348 -0.75 23.67 3.58
C GLY A 348 -2.12 24.32 3.44
N VAL A 349 -2.27 25.14 2.40
CA VAL A 349 -3.55 25.67 1.95
C VAL A 349 -3.44 26.08 0.49
N ALA A 350 -4.43 25.75 -0.31
CA ALA A 350 -4.49 26.14 -1.70
C ALA A 350 -5.90 26.57 -2.12
N TYR A 351 -5.95 27.42 -3.14
CA TYR A 351 -7.20 27.68 -3.83
C TYR A 351 -7.62 26.48 -4.68
N LEU A 352 -8.93 26.19 -4.70
CA LEU A 352 -9.48 25.13 -5.52
C LEU A 352 -9.56 25.56 -6.99
N ARG A 353 -9.18 24.67 -7.92
CA ARG A 353 -9.22 24.94 -9.39
C ARG A 353 -8.46 26.21 -9.76
N ASP A 354 -7.19 26.22 -9.38
CA ASP A 354 -6.30 27.38 -9.50
C ASP A 354 -5.39 27.36 -10.74
N VAL A 355 -5.19 26.20 -11.36
CA VAL A 355 -4.35 26.08 -12.56
C VAL A 355 -4.86 27.04 -13.65
N CYS A 356 -4.00 27.94 -14.11
CA CYS A 356 -4.26 29.05 -15.03
C CYS A 356 -5.09 30.23 -14.50
N ASN A 357 -5.56 30.16 -13.26
CA ASN A 357 -6.15 31.30 -12.53
C ASN A 357 -5.12 32.02 -11.65
N ARG A 358 -4.08 31.31 -11.18
CA ARG A 358 -2.86 31.85 -10.55
C ARG A 358 -3.10 32.54 -9.19
N TRP A 359 -4.16 32.17 -8.48
CA TRP A 359 -4.48 32.58 -7.11
C TRP A 359 -3.55 31.95 -6.07
N GLY A 360 -2.90 30.83 -6.37
CA GLY A 360 -1.78 30.29 -5.61
C GLY A 360 -2.11 29.16 -4.63
N GLY A 361 -1.05 28.65 -4.01
CA GLY A 361 -1.08 27.67 -2.93
C GLY A 361 0.15 27.82 -2.03
N VAL A 362 0.10 27.25 -0.84
CA VAL A 362 1.20 27.26 0.12
C VAL A 362 1.37 25.88 0.72
N SER A 363 2.62 25.42 0.78
CA SER A 363 3.00 24.16 1.42
C SER A 363 4.16 24.37 2.38
N GLY A 364 4.04 23.71 3.51
CA GLY A 364 4.94 23.79 4.64
C GLY A 364 5.78 22.55 4.88
N ILE A 365 6.94 22.74 5.50
CA ILE A 365 7.68 21.65 6.15
C ILE A 365 6.91 21.21 7.42
N PRO A 366 6.54 19.92 7.59
CA PRO A 366 5.88 19.40 8.78
C PRO A 366 6.64 19.71 10.09
N ARG A 367 5.92 19.99 11.19
CA ARG A 367 6.52 20.26 12.51
C ARG A 367 6.91 18.95 13.21
N GLY A 368 7.97 18.34 12.69
CA GLY A 368 8.50 17.07 13.19
C GLY A 368 9.95 16.75 12.79
N GLY A 369 10.59 17.58 11.98
CA GLY A 369 12.03 17.51 11.74
C GLY A 369 12.46 17.98 10.34
N ASP A 370 13.73 18.39 10.26
CA ASP A 370 14.43 18.94 9.09
C ASP A 370 14.89 17.86 8.08
N ASP A 371 14.49 16.60 8.32
CA ASP A 371 14.90 15.40 7.59
C ASP A 371 13.78 14.97 6.64
N ASP A 372 13.39 15.85 5.73
CA ASP A 372 12.06 15.83 5.14
C ASP A 372 11.96 15.12 3.77
N PRO A 373 11.45 13.86 3.70
CA PRO A 373 10.99 13.29 2.45
C PRO A 373 9.50 13.61 2.18
N TYR A 374 8.80 14.21 3.14
CA TYR A 374 7.34 14.35 3.23
C TYR A 374 6.82 15.69 2.71
N SER A 375 7.64 16.74 2.59
CA SER A 375 7.26 18.03 1.98
C SER A 375 6.51 17.83 0.66
N ALA A 376 6.95 16.86 -0.13
CA ALA A 376 6.31 16.52 -1.39
C ALA A 376 4.88 16.00 -1.21
N LEU A 377 4.57 15.26 -0.14
CA LEU A 377 3.20 14.77 0.11
C LEU A 377 2.24 15.93 0.38
N VAL A 378 2.70 16.97 1.09
CA VAL A 378 1.92 18.21 1.29
C VAL A 378 1.67 18.90 -0.05
N VAL A 379 2.72 19.06 -0.87
CA VAL A 379 2.58 19.70 -2.17
C VAL A 379 1.71 18.87 -3.12
N ILE A 380 1.76 17.54 -3.08
CA ILE A 380 0.87 16.68 -3.84
C ILE A 380 -0.59 16.91 -3.40
N HIS A 381 -0.85 17.04 -2.09
CA HIS A 381 -2.17 17.37 -1.56
C HIS A 381 -2.67 18.73 -2.06
N GLU A 382 -1.87 19.78 -1.87
CA GLU A 382 -2.26 21.14 -2.25
C GLU A 382 -2.35 21.32 -3.76
N PHE A 383 -1.49 20.67 -4.55
CA PHE A 383 -1.66 20.61 -6.00
C PHE A 383 -2.96 19.89 -6.36
N GLY A 384 -3.35 18.83 -5.65
CA GLY A 384 -4.65 18.18 -5.87
C GLY A 384 -5.82 19.17 -5.74
N HIS A 385 -5.79 20.06 -4.75
CA HIS A 385 -6.74 21.17 -4.64
C HIS A 385 -6.63 22.17 -5.79
N GLN A 386 -5.43 22.59 -6.18
CA GLN A 386 -5.25 23.49 -7.32
C GLN A 386 -5.77 22.87 -8.64
N PHE A 387 -5.88 21.55 -8.74
CA PHE A 387 -6.54 20.83 -9.84
C PHE A 387 -8.03 20.56 -9.62
N GLY A 388 -8.58 20.88 -8.44
CA GLY A 388 -10.00 20.81 -8.13
C GLY A 388 -10.46 19.57 -7.37
N GLY A 389 -9.52 18.76 -6.85
CA GLY A 389 -9.84 17.64 -5.98
C GLY A 389 -10.24 18.09 -4.57
N ASN A 390 -11.20 17.40 -3.98
CA ASN A 390 -11.67 17.61 -2.61
C ASN A 390 -11.10 16.58 -1.63
N HIS A 391 -11.20 16.87 -0.34
CA HIS A 391 -10.85 15.91 0.71
C HIS A 391 -11.65 14.61 0.60
N THR A 392 -10.97 13.48 0.78
CA THR A 392 -11.55 12.13 0.58
C THR A 392 -11.94 11.39 1.85
N PHE A 393 -11.58 11.89 3.03
CA PHE A 393 -11.67 11.16 4.30
C PHE A 393 -12.97 11.42 5.08
N SER A 394 -13.30 10.51 6.02
CA SER A 394 -14.52 10.55 6.83
C SER A 394 -14.29 10.53 8.35
N GLY A 395 -13.04 10.49 8.81
CA GLY A 395 -12.69 10.41 10.23
C GLY A 395 -13.22 11.57 11.07
N THR A 396 -13.28 11.37 12.38
CA THR A 396 -13.79 12.38 13.34
C THR A 396 -12.72 12.88 14.29
N ARG A 397 -11.60 12.17 14.42
CA ARG A 397 -10.56 12.47 15.41
C ARG A 397 -9.47 13.39 14.86
N GLY A 398 -8.82 14.11 15.78
CA GLY A 398 -7.71 15.00 15.46
C GLY A 398 -8.04 16.01 14.35
N ARG A 399 -7.17 16.09 13.34
CA ARG A 399 -7.30 17.06 12.25
C ARG A 399 -8.44 16.70 11.28
N CYS A 400 -8.95 15.46 11.29
CA CYS A 400 -10.12 15.09 10.49
C CYS A 400 -11.41 15.81 10.94
N GLY A 401 -11.55 16.07 12.25
CA GLY A 401 -12.82 16.46 12.88
C GLY A 401 -13.53 17.68 12.27
N ASN A 402 -12.79 18.68 11.81
CA ASN A 402 -13.37 19.85 11.13
C ASN A 402 -13.15 19.84 9.62
N ASN A 403 -12.22 19.05 9.10
CA ASN A 403 -11.77 19.18 7.71
C ASN A 403 -12.43 18.22 6.70
N ALA A 404 -13.19 17.21 7.16
CA ALA A 404 -13.85 16.29 6.23
C ALA A 404 -14.92 16.99 5.38
N ARG A 405 -14.93 16.67 4.08
CA ARG A 405 -15.95 17.09 3.12
C ARG A 405 -16.85 15.90 2.78
N LEU A 406 -18.04 15.87 3.37
CA LEU A 406 -18.89 14.67 3.32
C LEU A 406 -19.28 14.23 1.91
N ALA A 407 -19.47 15.16 0.97
CA ALA A 407 -19.84 14.84 -0.41
C ALA A 407 -18.78 13.99 -1.13
N SER A 408 -17.51 14.14 -0.75
CA SER A 408 -16.35 13.46 -1.32
C SER A 408 -15.68 12.50 -0.34
N ALA A 409 -16.28 12.22 0.82
CA ALA A 409 -15.71 11.39 1.88
C ALA A 409 -15.79 9.88 1.55
N TRP A 410 -15.07 9.45 0.52
CA TRP A 410 -15.04 8.08 -0.01
C TRP A 410 -14.06 7.14 0.70
N GLU A 411 -13.25 7.65 1.63
CA GLU A 411 -12.28 6.86 2.40
C GLU A 411 -12.64 6.81 3.89
N ALA A 412 -12.52 5.62 4.47
CA ALA A 412 -12.75 5.39 5.90
C ALA A 412 -11.65 6.05 6.76
N GLY A 413 -12.02 6.55 7.94
CA GLY A 413 -11.05 7.13 8.89
C GLY A 413 -10.29 8.31 8.29
N SER A 414 -8.97 8.35 8.47
CA SER A 414 -8.08 9.35 7.88
C SER A 414 -7.92 9.22 6.38
N GLY A 415 -8.34 8.09 5.79
CA GLY A 415 -7.99 7.66 4.44
C GLY A 415 -6.51 7.36 4.24
N SER A 416 -6.16 6.97 3.01
CA SER A 416 -4.83 6.54 2.58
C SER A 416 -4.33 7.27 1.34
N SER A 417 -5.20 7.92 0.56
CA SER A 417 -4.77 8.66 -0.65
C SER A 417 -4.24 10.07 -0.34
N PRO A 418 -3.58 10.76 -1.29
CA PRO A 418 -2.99 12.08 -1.06
C PRO A 418 -3.98 13.19 -0.73
N LEU A 419 -5.26 13.09 -1.12
CA LEU A 419 -6.31 14.04 -0.70
C LEU A 419 -6.99 13.64 0.61
N ALA A 420 -6.50 12.58 1.25
CA ALA A 420 -6.89 12.18 2.58
C ALA A 420 -6.01 12.86 3.65
N TYR A 421 -6.30 12.61 4.93
CA TYR A 421 -5.55 13.15 6.09
C TYR A 421 -4.75 12.05 6.80
N ALA A 422 -4.13 11.15 6.01
CA ALA A 422 -3.28 10.07 6.50
C ALA A 422 -2.31 10.56 7.61
N GLY A 423 -2.28 9.86 8.74
CA GLY A 423 -1.41 10.17 9.88
C GLY A 423 -1.81 11.40 10.72
N ALA A 424 -2.92 12.07 10.43
CA ALA A 424 -3.33 13.33 11.07
C ALA A 424 -4.57 13.24 11.99
N CYS A 425 -5.15 12.05 12.16
CA CYS A 425 -6.43 11.83 12.84
C CYS A 425 -6.36 10.87 14.06
N PRO A 426 -5.64 11.20 15.15
CA PRO A 426 -4.85 12.39 15.40
C PRO A 426 -3.45 12.31 14.81
N VAL A 427 -2.65 13.36 15.00
CA VAL A 427 -1.24 13.35 14.58
C VAL A 427 -0.51 12.18 15.24
N GLY A 428 0.09 11.31 14.42
CA GLY A 428 0.67 10.04 14.88
C GLY A 428 -0.40 9.01 15.27
N ASP A 429 0.01 7.81 15.70
CA ASP A 429 -0.92 6.68 15.83
C ASP A 429 -1.41 6.38 17.26
N ALA A 430 -1.34 7.37 18.15
CA ALA A 430 -1.77 7.18 19.54
C ALA A 430 -3.30 6.93 19.61
N PRO A 431 -3.75 5.83 20.26
CA PRO A 431 -5.17 5.54 20.39
C PRO A 431 -5.87 6.51 21.37
N PRO A 432 -7.16 6.85 21.15
CA PRO A 432 -7.99 6.42 20.04
C PRO A 432 -7.62 7.16 18.74
N SER A 433 -7.41 6.40 17.66
CA SER A 433 -6.98 6.91 16.36
C SER A 433 -7.94 6.47 15.25
N ASP A 434 -8.11 7.36 14.28
CA ASP A 434 -8.76 7.14 12.99
C ASP A 434 -7.73 7.02 11.85
N ASN A 435 -6.42 7.01 12.14
CA ASN A 435 -5.41 6.81 11.11
C ASN A 435 -5.51 5.41 10.50
N ILE A 436 -5.47 5.35 9.18
CA ILE A 436 -5.41 4.10 8.39
C ILE A 436 -3.97 3.76 8.01
N VAL A 437 -3.22 4.80 7.65
CA VAL A 437 -1.80 4.78 7.32
C VAL A 437 -1.16 6.04 7.89
N ARG A 438 0.15 5.97 8.16
CA ARG A 438 0.92 7.12 8.64
C ARG A 438 1.17 8.17 7.56
N TYR A 439 1.42 7.70 6.35
CA TYR A 439 1.70 8.55 5.20
C TYR A 439 0.71 8.21 4.10
N ALA A 440 0.23 9.24 3.40
CA ALA A 440 -0.57 9.02 2.22
C ALA A 440 0.27 8.24 1.20
N ASP A 441 -0.32 7.17 0.69
CA ASP A 441 0.30 6.47 -0.40
C ASP A 441 0.19 7.32 -1.68
N PRO A 442 1.22 7.39 -2.53
CA PRO A 442 1.30 8.37 -3.62
C PRO A 442 0.53 7.94 -4.87
N PHE A 443 -0.77 7.72 -4.72
CA PHE A 443 -1.75 7.48 -5.78
C PHE A 443 -3.10 8.06 -5.38
N PHE A 444 -3.78 8.73 -6.30
CA PHE A 444 -5.08 9.32 -6.01
C PHE A 444 -6.19 8.27 -6.00
N HIS A 445 -7.18 8.50 -5.13
CA HIS A 445 -8.48 7.83 -5.20
C HIS A 445 -9.12 8.11 -6.56
N HIS A 446 -9.83 7.15 -7.17
CA HIS A 446 -10.47 7.31 -8.48
C HIS A 446 -11.39 8.54 -8.53
N GLY A 447 -12.24 8.75 -7.52
CA GLY A 447 -13.01 9.98 -7.32
C GLY A 447 -12.22 11.29 -7.42
N SER A 448 -11.05 11.39 -6.78
CA SER A 448 -10.17 12.56 -6.92
C SER A 448 -9.66 12.74 -8.35
N ILE A 449 -9.31 11.64 -9.03
CA ILE A 449 -8.93 11.65 -10.45
C ILE A 449 -10.10 12.12 -11.32
N GLU A 450 -11.34 11.74 -11.00
CA GLU A 450 -12.55 12.22 -11.69
C GLU A 450 -12.78 13.73 -11.48
N GLU A 451 -12.68 14.22 -10.25
CA GLU A 451 -12.82 15.65 -9.96
C GLU A 451 -11.76 16.47 -10.69
N MET A 452 -10.49 16.09 -10.61
CA MET A 452 -9.40 16.81 -11.28
C MET A 452 -9.50 16.71 -12.80
N ALA A 453 -9.82 15.53 -13.35
CA ALA A 453 -9.99 15.37 -14.79
C ALA A 453 -11.17 16.17 -15.35
N SER A 454 -12.21 16.45 -14.55
CA SER A 454 -13.31 17.32 -14.95
C SER A 454 -12.88 18.78 -15.15
N TYR A 455 -11.79 19.19 -14.49
CA TYR A 455 -11.23 20.53 -14.59
C TYR A 455 -10.18 20.66 -15.71
N LEU A 456 -9.42 19.59 -16.02
CA LEU A 456 -8.40 19.61 -17.08
C LEU A 456 -8.86 20.20 -18.43
N PRO A 457 -10.09 19.98 -18.94
CA PRO A 457 -10.55 20.63 -20.16
C PRO A 457 -10.55 22.16 -20.10
N GLN A 458 -10.75 22.76 -18.92
CA GLN A 458 -10.77 24.21 -18.71
C GLN A 458 -9.36 24.79 -18.71
N THR A 459 -8.34 24.00 -18.36
CA THR A 459 -6.93 24.40 -18.36
C THR A 459 -6.24 24.11 -19.70
N ASN A 460 -6.84 23.32 -20.57
CA ASN A 460 -6.30 23.04 -21.91
C ASN A 460 -5.92 24.28 -22.76
N PRO A 461 -6.60 25.44 -22.69
CA PRO A 461 -6.23 26.62 -23.49
C PRO A 461 -4.93 27.32 -23.07
N CYS A 462 -4.50 27.16 -21.81
CA CYS A 462 -3.30 27.81 -21.27
C CYS A 462 -2.10 26.85 -21.15
N LEU A 463 -2.34 25.55 -21.03
CA LEU A 463 -1.29 24.55 -20.86
C LEU A 463 -0.72 24.06 -22.20
N GLN A 464 0.58 23.79 -22.23
CA GLN A 464 1.18 23.04 -23.32
C GLN A 464 0.67 21.60 -23.30
N ARG A 465 0.26 21.10 -24.46
CA ARG A 465 -0.28 19.75 -24.63
C ARG A 465 0.47 18.99 -25.72
N VAL A 466 0.86 17.77 -25.40
CA VAL A 466 1.55 16.87 -26.33
C VAL A 466 0.86 15.52 -26.31
N THR A 467 0.49 15.02 -27.50
CA THR A 467 0.01 13.65 -27.63
C THR A 467 1.18 12.69 -27.42
N THR A 468 1.02 11.73 -26.53
CA THR A 468 2.04 10.74 -26.20
C THR A 468 1.86 9.50 -27.05
N ALA A 469 2.90 8.66 -27.11
CA ALA A 469 2.82 7.35 -27.75
C ALA A 469 2.10 6.29 -26.90
N ASN A 470 1.74 6.63 -25.66
CA ASN A 470 1.08 5.73 -24.71
C ASN A 470 -0.43 5.66 -24.97
N ARG A 471 -1.01 4.46 -24.87
CA ARG A 471 -2.42 4.16 -25.12
C ARG A 471 -3.03 3.58 -23.85
N PRO A 472 -4.22 4.05 -23.47
CA PRO A 472 -4.81 3.69 -22.20
C PRO A 472 -5.27 2.22 -22.13
N PRO A 473 -5.32 1.63 -20.92
CA PRO A 473 -5.79 0.28 -20.71
C PRO A 473 -7.26 0.10 -21.09
N GLN A 474 -7.64 -1.14 -21.38
CA GLN A 474 -8.99 -1.53 -21.81
C GLN A 474 -9.55 -2.64 -20.92
N LEU A 475 -10.77 -2.43 -20.41
CA LEU A 475 -11.45 -3.38 -19.53
C LEU A 475 -12.07 -4.49 -20.38
N THR A 476 -11.77 -5.75 -20.06
CA THR A 476 -12.32 -6.92 -20.75
C THR A 476 -13.43 -7.59 -19.97
N SER A 477 -13.37 -7.58 -18.64
CA SER A 477 -14.45 -8.08 -17.77
C SER A 477 -14.40 -7.46 -16.38
N ILE A 478 -15.53 -7.52 -15.68
CA ILE A 478 -15.67 -7.05 -14.29
C ILE A 478 -16.77 -7.83 -13.59
N THR A 479 -16.64 -8.01 -12.28
CA THR A 479 -17.72 -8.52 -11.42
C THR A 479 -19.01 -7.73 -11.66
N PRO A 480 -20.15 -8.40 -11.95
CA PRO A 480 -21.43 -7.72 -12.10
C PRO A 480 -21.99 -7.25 -10.75
N ASN A 481 -23.01 -6.38 -10.80
CA ASN A 481 -23.81 -6.05 -9.62
C ASN A 481 -24.32 -7.31 -8.93
N ALA A 482 -24.28 -7.35 -7.60
CA ALA A 482 -24.59 -8.54 -6.82
C ALA A 482 -25.30 -8.21 -5.51
N SER A 483 -25.99 -9.19 -4.94
CA SER A 483 -26.46 -9.14 -3.56
C SER A 483 -25.50 -9.90 -2.66
N VAL A 484 -25.08 -9.28 -1.55
CA VAL A 484 -24.20 -9.88 -0.54
C VAL A 484 -24.90 -9.88 0.82
N PRO A 485 -24.95 -11.00 1.54
CA PRO A 485 -25.54 -11.02 2.88
C PRO A 485 -24.72 -10.16 3.86
N PRO A 486 -25.34 -9.58 4.90
CA PRO A 486 -24.60 -8.80 5.89
C PRO A 486 -23.52 -9.65 6.57
N SER A 487 -22.45 -9.01 7.03
CA SER A 487 -21.32 -9.64 7.74
C SER A 487 -20.69 -10.83 6.99
N THR A 488 -20.66 -10.78 5.66
CA THR A 488 -20.14 -11.88 4.83
C THR A 488 -19.02 -11.37 3.90
N PRO A 489 -17.81 -11.97 3.95
CA PRO A 489 -16.71 -11.65 3.03
C PRO A 489 -17.06 -11.84 1.57
N PHE A 490 -16.47 -11.03 0.69
CA PHE A 490 -16.67 -11.11 -0.75
C PHE A 490 -15.42 -10.75 -1.54
N THR A 491 -15.37 -11.20 -2.79
CA THR A 491 -14.27 -10.91 -3.72
C THR A 491 -14.81 -10.21 -4.96
N LEU A 492 -14.19 -9.09 -5.32
CA LEU A 492 -14.41 -8.39 -6.59
C LEU A 492 -13.23 -8.69 -7.52
N ALA A 493 -13.48 -8.85 -8.81
CA ALA A 493 -12.49 -9.20 -9.81
C ALA A 493 -12.75 -8.47 -11.12
N ALA A 494 -11.67 -8.13 -11.81
CA ALA A 494 -11.70 -7.54 -13.14
C ALA A 494 -10.71 -8.25 -14.06
N ALA A 495 -10.75 -7.90 -15.35
CA ALA A 495 -9.67 -8.18 -16.27
C ALA A 495 -9.53 -6.99 -17.22
N ALA A 496 -8.29 -6.64 -17.55
CA ALA A 496 -7.96 -5.57 -18.47
C ALA A 496 -6.75 -5.95 -19.32
N THR A 497 -6.60 -5.26 -20.44
CA THR A 497 -5.47 -5.40 -21.36
C THR A 497 -4.87 -4.04 -21.65
N ASP A 498 -3.57 -4.01 -21.92
CA ASP A 498 -2.86 -2.81 -22.33
C ASP A 498 -2.43 -2.93 -23.79
N PRO A 499 -2.80 -1.97 -24.68
CA PRO A 499 -2.41 -2.05 -26.08
C PRO A 499 -0.90 -1.97 -26.32
N ASP A 500 -0.14 -1.37 -25.39
CA ASP A 500 1.31 -1.17 -25.47
C ASP A 500 2.12 -2.26 -24.75
N GLY A 501 1.45 -3.16 -24.04
CA GLY A 501 2.07 -4.25 -23.30
C GLY A 501 2.71 -3.78 -21.99
N ASP A 502 2.26 -2.65 -21.46
CA ASP A 502 2.65 -2.15 -20.14
C ASP A 502 2.01 -3.01 -19.03
N LEU A 503 2.70 -3.10 -17.88
CA LEU A 503 2.25 -3.94 -16.77
C LEU A 503 1.15 -3.21 -15.98
N LEU A 504 -0.05 -3.79 -16.00
CA LEU A 504 -1.21 -3.19 -15.35
C LEU A 504 -1.22 -3.42 -13.84
N THR A 505 -1.62 -2.40 -13.10
CA THR A 505 -1.97 -2.50 -11.67
C THR A 505 -3.42 -2.09 -11.44
N PHE A 506 -4.04 -2.71 -10.44
CA PHE A 506 -5.47 -2.63 -10.14
C PHE A 506 -5.68 -2.12 -8.72
N SER A 507 -6.63 -1.22 -8.53
CA SER A 507 -7.09 -0.80 -7.21
C SER A 507 -8.62 -0.86 -7.18
N TRP A 508 -9.15 -1.71 -6.32
CA TRP A 508 -10.60 -1.79 -6.06
C TRP A 508 -10.95 -0.87 -4.90
N GLU A 509 -11.80 0.11 -5.19
CA GLU A 509 -12.07 1.26 -4.31
C GLU A 509 -13.59 1.42 -4.11
N GLN A 510 -13.98 1.71 -2.87
CA GLN A 510 -15.37 2.05 -2.55
C GLN A 510 -15.66 3.50 -2.93
N PHE A 511 -16.89 3.82 -3.31
CA PHE A 511 -17.34 5.17 -3.68
C PHE A 511 -18.61 5.57 -2.92
N ASP A 512 -18.65 5.26 -1.62
CA ASP A 512 -19.79 5.62 -0.77
C ASP A 512 -19.39 6.78 0.12
N SER A 513 -19.98 7.94 -0.13
CA SER A 513 -19.94 9.08 0.78
C SER A 513 -21.04 8.96 1.85
N GLY A 514 -20.93 9.74 2.92
CA GLY A 514 -21.89 9.67 4.02
C GLY A 514 -21.49 10.55 5.20
N GLU A 515 -21.79 10.07 6.39
CA GLU A 515 -21.50 10.77 7.63
C GLU A 515 -20.05 10.59 8.10
N ARG A 516 -19.57 11.52 8.94
CA ARG A 516 -18.28 11.36 9.61
C ARG A 516 -18.35 10.18 10.56
N ARG A 517 -17.34 9.31 10.57
CA ARG A 517 -17.33 8.10 11.39
C ARG A 517 -15.93 7.81 11.98
N PRO A 518 -15.82 7.59 13.31
CA PRO A 518 -14.57 7.09 13.89
C PRO A 518 -14.35 5.62 13.53
N LEU A 519 -13.09 5.17 13.51
CA LEU A 519 -12.78 3.76 13.22
C LEU A 519 -13.15 2.80 14.35
N SER A 520 -13.25 3.31 15.58
CA SER A 520 -13.46 2.51 16.78
C SER A 520 -14.30 3.23 17.83
N GLY A 521 -14.89 2.49 18.78
CA GLY A 521 -15.71 3.05 19.86
C GLY A 521 -17.13 3.41 19.42
N GLU A 522 -17.78 4.25 20.22
CA GLU A 522 -19.15 4.71 19.98
C GLU A 522 -19.26 5.45 18.63
N GLY A 523 -20.35 5.19 17.91
CA GLY A 523 -20.58 5.78 16.59
C GLY A 523 -19.78 5.16 15.43
N SER A 524 -18.89 4.19 15.69
CA SER A 524 -18.12 3.52 14.64
C SER A 524 -18.90 2.45 13.86
N GLY A 525 -20.09 2.07 14.32
CA GLY A 525 -20.91 1.03 13.68
C GLY A 525 -21.31 1.37 12.25
N ASP A 526 -21.49 0.36 11.41
CA ASP A 526 -22.02 0.56 10.07
C ASP A 526 -23.50 0.99 10.13
N ASN A 527 -23.79 2.19 9.63
CA ASN A 527 -25.14 2.77 9.57
C ASN A 527 -25.82 2.62 8.20
N GLY A 528 -25.20 1.92 7.24
CA GLY A 528 -25.70 1.78 5.86
C GLY A 528 -25.16 2.82 4.87
N GLN A 529 -24.38 3.79 5.33
CA GLN A 529 -23.79 4.86 4.53
C GLN A 529 -22.28 4.95 4.74
N GLY A 530 -21.60 5.70 3.86
CA GLY A 530 -20.16 5.97 3.93
C GLY A 530 -19.27 4.78 3.63
N ALA A 531 -17.97 5.08 3.52
CA ALA A 531 -16.94 4.09 3.27
C ALA A 531 -16.69 3.19 4.49
N LEU A 532 -16.47 1.91 4.23
CA LEU A 532 -16.16 0.87 5.20
C LEU A 532 -14.79 0.24 4.96
N PHE A 533 -14.23 0.44 3.76
CA PHE A 533 -12.99 -0.17 3.29
C PHE A 533 -11.95 0.90 3.00
N ARG A 534 -10.69 0.64 3.38
CA ARG A 534 -9.55 1.48 3.05
C ARG A 534 -9.12 1.22 1.62
N ILE A 535 -8.25 2.09 1.15
CA ILE A 535 -7.55 1.91 -0.12
C ILE A 535 -6.20 1.28 0.17
N TYR A 536 -5.81 0.36 -0.71
CA TYR A 536 -4.49 -0.26 -0.72
C TYR A 536 -3.71 0.23 -1.95
N PRO A 537 -2.37 0.18 -1.90
CA PRO A 537 -1.56 0.36 -3.09
C PRO A 537 -2.03 -0.49 -4.28
N PRO A 538 -1.99 0.05 -5.51
CA PRO A 538 -2.35 -0.71 -6.70
C PRO A 538 -1.56 -2.01 -6.78
N ALA A 539 -2.27 -3.12 -6.95
CA ALA A 539 -1.72 -4.47 -6.95
C ALA A 539 -1.72 -5.08 -8.36
N LEU A 540 -0.91 -6.12 -8.57
CA LEU A 540 -0.93 -6.90 -9.82
C LEU A 540 -2.16 -7.82 -9.91
N ASP A 541 -2.66 -8.27 -8.77
CA ASP A 541 -3.86 -9.09 -8.72
C ASP A 541 -5.07 -8.23 -9.11
N PRO A 542 -5.81 -8.58 -10.19
CA PRO A 542 -7.00 -7.85 -10.58
C PRO A 542 -8.21 -8.13 -9.67
N SER A 543 -8.04 -8.99 -8.67
CA SER A 543 -9.05 -9.33 -7.67
C SER A 543 -8.70 -8.76 -6.30
N ARG A 544 -9.71 -8.31 -5.56
CA ARG A 544 -9.59 -7.92 -4.15
C ARG A 544 -10.66 -8.62 -3.31
N THR A 545 -10.21 -9.26 -2.24
CA THR A 545 -11.09 -9.81 -1.19
C THR A 545 -11.29 -8.75 -0.11
N PHE A 546 -12.53 -8.65 0.37
CA PHE A 546 -12.96 -7.67 1.37
C PHE A 546 -13.52 -8.36 2.61
N PRO A 547 -12.88 -8.19 3.78
CA PRO A 547 -11.49 -7.74 4.01
C PRO A 547 -10.43 -8.64 3.36
N PRO A 548 -9.13 -8.29 3.40
CA PRO A 548 -8.06 -9.19 2.97
C PRO A 548 -8.17 -10.58 3.62
N MET A 549 -7.74 -11.62 2.91
CA MET A 549 -7.85 -13.00 3.43
C MET A 549 -7.13 -13.17 4.78
N ALA A 550 -6.00 -12.46 4.99
CA ALA A 550 -5.29 -12.48 6.27
C ALA A 550 -6.16 -12.00 7.45
N ASP A 551 -6.99 -10.96 7.25
CA ASP A 551 -7.92 -10.45 8.25
C ASP A 551 -9.04 -11.46 8.53
N ILE A 552 -9.55 -12.12 7.47
CA ILE A 552 -10.58 -13.16 7.58
C ILE A 552 -10.05 -14.36 8.38
N LEU A 553 -8.83 -14.80 8.10
CA LEU A 553 -8.22 -15.96 8.76
C LEU A 553 -7.83 -15.67 10.21
N SER A 554 -7.33 -14.47 10.50
CA SER A 554 -6.97 -14.04 11.86
C SER A 554 -8.18 -13.67 12.71
N GLY A 555 -9.29 -13.26 12.08
CA GLY A 555 -10.47 -12.71 12.75
C GLY A 555 -10.29 -11.29 13.27
N VAL A 556 -9.15 -10.65 12.96
CA VAL A 556 -8.84 -9.28 13.38
C VAL A 556 -8.81 -8.40 12.13
N PRO A 557 -9.81 -7.53 11.92
CA PRO A 557 -9.82 -6.64 10.77
C PRO A 557 -8.73 -5.59 10.88
N SER A 558 -8.05 -5.33 9.77
CA SER A 558 -7.21 -4.17 9.57
C SER A 558 -8.03 -2.89 9.75
N GLN A 559 -7.38 -1.80 10.18
CA GLN A 559 -8.04 -0.52 10.34
C GLN A 559 -8.68 -0.08 9.01
N GLY A 560 -9.96 0.27 9.07
CA GLY A 560 -10.75 0.63 7.91
C GLY A 560 -11.11 -0.54 7.00
N GLU A 561 -11.04 -1.80 7.42
CA GLU A 561 -11.57 -2.94 6.66
C GLU A 561 -12.76 -3.59 7.39
N ARG A 562 -13.97 -3.04 7.20
CA ARG A 562 -15.17 -3.52 7.91
C ARG A 562 -16.20 -4.10 6.95
N LEU A 563 -16.67 -5.30 7.25
CA LEU A 563 -17.79 -5.90 6.53
C LEU A 563 -19.07 -5.06 6.70
N PRO A 564 -19.89 -4.91 5.63
CA PRO A 564 -21.19 -4.28 5.75
C PRO A 564 -22.09 -5.06 6.71
N THR A 565 -22.69 -4.38 7.69
CA THR A 565 -23.63 -5.01 8.65
C THR A 565 -25.03 -4.43 8.55
N ALA A 566 -25.17 -3.20 8.05
CA ALA A 566 -26.47 -2.59 7.83
C ALA A 566 -27.16 -3.22 6.61
N THR A 567 -28.42 -3.61 6.79
CA THR A 567 -29.27 -4.13 5.71
C THR A 567 -30.09 -3.01 5.08
N ASN A 568 -30.70 -3.28 3.92
CA ASN A 568 -31.30 -2.26 3.06
C ASN A 568 -30.28 -1.17 2.64
N ALA A 569 -29.03 -1.58 2.45
CA ALA A 569 -27.93 -0.70 2.06
C ALA A 569 -27.46 -1.03 0.64
N LEU A 570 -26.91 -0.03 -0.04
CA LEU A 570 -26.22 -0.17 -1.32
C LEU A 570 -24.77 0.26 -1.12
N ARG A 571 -23.83 -0.57 -1.53
CA ARG A 571 -22.40 -0.24 -1.55
C ARG A 571 -21.90 -0.19 -2.97
N ARG A 572 -21.11 0.81 -3.29
CA ARG A 572 -20.66 1.06 -4.67
C ARG A 572 -19.15 0.93 -4.73
N PHE A 573 -18.68 0.09 -5.64
CA PHE A 573 -17.26 -0.12 -5.86
C PHE A 573 -16.90 0.17 -7.32
N ARG A 574 -15.67 0.58 -7.56
CA ARG A 574 -15.06 0.67 -8.89
C ARG A 574 -13.67 0.05 -8.83
N VAL A 575 -13.19 -0.42 -9.98
CA VAL A 575 -11.78 -0.69 -10.17
C VAL A 575 -11.17 0.44 -11.00
N ILE A 576 -10.03 0.94 -10.55
CA ILE A 576 -9.14 1.76 -11.37
C ILE A 576 -7.94 0.91 -11.79
N VAL A 577 -7.67 0.90 -13.09
CA VAL A 577 -6.54 0.20 -13.72
C VAL A 577 -5.54 1.25 -14.19
N ARG A 578 -4.26 1.05 -13.87
CA ARG A 578 -3.15 1.94 -14.24
C ARG A 578 -2.16 1.17 -15.09
N ASP A 579 -1.69 1.77 -16.17
CA ASP A 579 -0.64 1.18 -17.03
C ASP A 579 0.78 1.38 -16.51
N ASN A 580 0.97 2.37 -15.61
CA ASN A 580 2.26 2.75 -15.04
C ASN A 580 3.30 3.15 -16.10
N ALA A 581 2.86 3.70 -17.25
CA ALA A 581 3.78 4.16 -18.29
C ALA A 581 4.64 5.34 -17.79
N PRO A 582 5.99 5.24 -17.82
CA PRO A 582 6.86 6.27 -17.27
C PRO A 582 6.68 7.63 -17.94
N GLY A 583 6.47 8.68 -17.14
CA GLY A 583 6.43 10.07 -17.60
C GLY A 583 5.11 10.53 -18.20
N ALA A 584 4.19 9.62 -18.54
CA ALA A 584 2.83 9.92 -19.00
C ALA A 584 1.93 8.66 -18.94
N GLY A 585 1.48 8.32 -17.74
CA GLY A 585 0.60 7.17 -17.50
C GLY A 585 -0.82 7.42 -17.97
N ALA A 586 -1.55 6.32 -18.09
CA ALA A 586 -2.95 6.28 -18.43
C ALA A 586 -3.74 5.45 -17.40
N THR A 587 -4.99 5.83 -17.21
CA THR A 587 -5.89 5.18 -16.26
C THR A 587 -7.19 4.77 -16.92
N LEU A 588 -7.81 3.72 -16.40
CA LEU A 588 -9.14 3.29 -16.76
C LEU A 588 -9.95 3.11 -15.48
N ILE A 589 -11.10 3.79 -15.39
CA ILE A 589 -12.03 3.66 -14.27
C ILE A 589 -13.25 2.90 -14.76
N SER A 590 -13.62 1.83 -14.05
CA SER A 590 -14.79 1.01 -14.38
C SER A 590 -16.11 1.72 -14.04
N PRO A 591 -17.27 1.20 -14.48
CA PRO A 591 -18.56 1.57 -13.97
C PRO A 591 -18.69 1.00 -12.55
N PHE A 592 -19.78 1.38 -11.89
CA PHE A 592 -20.06 0.85 -10.56
C PHE A 592 -20.36 -0.64 -10.58
N VAL A 593 -19.74 -1.34 -9.63
CA VAL A 593 -20.21 -2.63 -9.10
C VAL A 593 -21.02 -2.31 -7.85
N ASN A 594 -22.34 -2.40 -8.00
CA ASN A 594 -23.31 -2.16 -6.94
C ASN A 594 -23.55 -3.45 -6.15
N LEU A 595 -23.21 -3.42 -4.87
CA LEU A 595 -23.49 -4.48 -3.91
C LEU A 595 -24.68 -4.10 -3.05
N SER A 596 -25.80 -4.79 -3.27
CA SER A 596 -26.98 -4.64 -2.42
C SER A 596 -26.84 -5.53 -1.19
N ILE A 597 -27.15 -4.99 -0.01
CA ILE A 597 -27.28 -5.73 1.25
C ILE A 597 -28.78 -5.81 1.58
N PRO A 598 -29.50 -6.88 1.17
CA PRO A 598 -30.96 -6.93 1.22
C PRO A 598 -31.51 -6.92 2.66
N SER A 599 -32.66 -6.27 2.85
CA SER A 599 -33.40 -6.36 4.11
C SER A 599 -33.86 -7.78 4.41
N GLY A 600 -33.97 -8.13 5.70
CA GLY A 600 -34.41 -9.45 6.14
C GLY A 600 -33.43 -10.60 5.88
N SER A 601 -32.26 -10.32 5.30
CA SER A 601 -31.16 -11.29 5.21
C SER A 601 -30.37 -11.37 6.51
N SER A 602 -29.71 -12.51 6.73
CA SER A 602 -28.81 -12.74 7.86
C SER A 602 -27.44 -13.20 7.34
N PRO A 603 -26.39 -13.26 8.17
CA PRO A 603 -25.06 -13.65 7.71
C PRO A 603 -25.04 -15.05 7.07
N PHE A 604 -24.29 -15.18 5.98
CA PHE A 604 -23.95 -16.47 5.38
C PHE A 604 -22.66 -16.99 6.03
N ALA A 605 -22.77 -17.99 6.89
CA ALA A 605 -21.68 -18.34 7.80
C ALA A 605 -21.62 -19.85 8.07
N LEU A 606 -20.44 -20.44 7.94
CA LEU A 606 -20.15 -21.78 8.46
C LEU A 606 -20.32 -21.79 9.98
N THR A 607 -21.08 -22.77 10.48
CA THR A 607 -21.32 -22.97 11.92
C THR A 607 -20.72 -24.27 12.45
N SER A 608 -20.31 -25.18 11.56
CA SER A 608 -19.57 -26.39 11.88
C SER A 608 -18.56 -26.68 10.76
N PRO A 609 -17.32 -27.12 11.06
CA PRO A 609 -16.79 -27.44 12.40
C PRO A 609 -16.60 -26.23 13.31
N ALA A 610 -16.74 -26.46 14.62
CA ALA A 610 -16.46 -25.45 15.64
C ALA A 610 -14.95 -25.24 15.81
N GLN A 611 -14.56 -24.11 16.41
CA GLN A 611 -13.16 -23.82 16.71
C GLN A 611 -12.53 -24.93 17.56
N GLY A 612 -11.40 -25.47 17.07
CA GLY A 612 -10.65 -26.52 17.76
C GLY A 612 -11.31 -27.90 17.75
N ALA A 613 -12.37 -28.11 16.96
CA ALA A 613 -12.96 -29.43 16.82
C ALA A 613 -11.96 -30.43 16.23
N ALA A 614 -11.94 -31.65 16.74
CA ALA A 614 -11.26 -32.78 16.12
C ALA A 614 -12.28 -33.53 15.26
N VAL A 615 -12.14 -33.46 13.94
CA VAL A 615 -13.08 -34.04 12.98
C VAL A 615 -12.46 -35.31 12.41
N PRO A 616 -13.07 -36.49 12.64
CA PRO A 616 -12.66 -37.71 11.97
C PRO A 616 -12.71 -37.54 10.45
N ALA A 617 -11.65 -37.94 9.78
CA ALA A 617 -11.49 -37.85 8.34
C ALA A 617 -11.67 -39.23 7.67
N GLY A 618 -11.73 -39.24 6.34
CA GLY A 618 -11.95 -40.45 5.55
C GLY A 618 -13.38 -40.60 5.02
N VAL A 619 -13.54 -41.40 3.96
CA VAL A 619 -14.84 -41.63 3.30
C VAL A 619 -15.81 -42.40 4.23
N ILE A 620 -15.26 -43.26 5.08
CA ILE A 620 -15.97 -44.09 6.07
C ILE A 620 -16.68 -43.23 7.12
N ARG A 621 -16.16 -42.03 7.38
CA ARG A 621 -16.64 -41.14 8.43
C ARG A 621 -17.03 -39.78 7.86
N PRO A 622 -18.14 -39.71 7.12
CA PRO A 622 -18.53 -38.48 6.51
C PRO A 622 -18.93 -37.45 7.57
N ALA A 623 -18.43 -36.23 7.42
CA ALA A 623 -18.68 -35.14 8.34
C ALA A 623 -19.98 -34.40 7.98
N THR A 624 -20.73 -34.02 9.01
CA THR A 624 -21.88 -33.12 8.85
C THR A 624 -21.40 -31.67 8.96
N ILE A 625 -21.46 -30.95 7.85
CA ILE A 625 -21.11 -29.53 7.76
C ILE A 625 -22.40 -28.72 7.83
N THR A 626 -22.44 -27.72 8.70
CA THR A 626 -23.61 -26.85 8.87
C THR A 626 -23.24 -25.39 8.67
N TRP A 627 -24.21 -24.61 8.19
CA TRP A 627 -24.06 -23.18 7.96
C TRP A 627 -25.39 -22.45 8.07
N SER A 628 -25.32 -21.16 8.38
CA SER A 628 -26.42 -20.22 8.16
C SER A 628 -26.51 -19.91 6.67
N THR A 629 -27.68 -20.17 6.05
CA THR A 629 -27.89 -19.85 4.63
C THR A 629 -28.03 -18.36 4.35
N GLY A 630 -28.32 -17.53 5.37
CA GLY A 630 -28.58 -16.11 5.18
C GLY A 630 -29.82 -15.77 4.33
N GLY A 631 -30.66 -16.76 4.01
CA GLY A 631 -31.75 -16.62 3.04
C GLY A 631 -31.30 -16.62 1.57
N THR A 632 -30.03 -16.94 1.30
CA THR A 632 -29.40 -16.76 -0.01
C THR A 632 -29.87 -17.72 -1.12
N HIS A 633 -30.61 -18.77 -0.76
CA HIS A 633 -31.22 -19.67 -1.73
C HIS A 633 -32.42 -19.06 -2.46
N ALA A 634 -32.96 -17.94 -1.97
CA ALA A 634 -34.13 -17.25 -2.50
C ALA A 634 -33.76 -15.89 -3.13
N PRO A 635 -34.66 -15.24 -3.88
CA PRO A 635 -34.46 -13.87 -4.34
C PRO A 635 -34.16 -12.92 -3.17
N PRO A 636 -33.29 -11.90 -3.37
CA PRO A 636 -32.65 -11.52 -4.64
C PRO A 636 -31.37 -12.30 -4.98
N PHE A 637 -30.85 -13.14 -4.08
CA PHE A 637 -29.58 -13.85 -4.26
C PHE A 637 -29.67 -15.01 -5.26
N ASN A 638 -30.71 -15.84 -5.17
CA ASN A 638 -30.95 -17.00 -6.04
C ASN A 638 -29.81 -18.06 -6.09
N HIS A 639 -29.00 -18.18 -5.04
CA HIS A 639 -27.91 -19.15 -4.96
C HIS A 639 -28.39 -20.46 -4.32
N THR A 640 -28.96 -21.36 -5.11
CA THR A 640 -29.58 -22.62 -4.65
C THR A 640 -28.57 -23.74 -4.32
N ALA A 641 -27.28 -23.54 -4.65
CA ALA A 641 -26.21 -24.49 -4.39
C ALA A 641 -24.94 -23.80 -3.86
N VAL A 642 -24.15 -24.56 -3.11
CA VAL A 642 -22.87 -24.15 -2.51
C VAL A 642 -21.78 -25.16 -2.83
N ARG A 643 -20.54 -24.69 -2.96
CA ARG A 643 -19.32 -25.51 -2.95
C ARG A 643 -18.71 -25.48 -1.57
N ILE A 644 -18.25 -26.64 -1.12
CA ILE A 644 -17.51 -26.80 0.14
C ILE A 644 -16.09 -27.21 -0.23
N LEU A 645 -15.11 -26.40 0.15
CA LEU A 645 -13.69 -26.65 -0.07
C LEU A 645 -12.97 -26.81 1.26
N LEU A 646 -11.93 -27.63 1.28
CA LEU A 646 -11.08 -27.87 2.44
C LEU A 646 -9.67 -27.35 2.17
N SER A 647 -9.13 -26.69 3.20
CA SER A 647 -7.73 -26.32 3.36
C SER A 647 -7.11 -27.16 4.48
N THR A 648 -5.86 -27.55 4.29
CA THR A 648 -5.00 -28.19 5.30
C THR A 648 -3.80 -27.33 5.69
N ASP A 649 -3.66 -26.14 5.11
CA ASP A 649 -2.56 -25.20 5.30
C ASP A 649 -3.00 -23.92 6.06
N GLY A 650 -3.99 -24.05 6.94
CA GLY A 650 -4.49 -22.93 7.75
C GLY A 650 -5.37 -21.93 6.99
N GLY A 651 -5.72 -22.20 5.74
CA GLY A 651 -6.55 -21.36 4.88
C GLY A 651 -5.79 -20.59 3.81
N LEU A 652 -4.49 -20.86 3.61
CA LEU A 652 -3.68 -20.25 2.56
C LEU A 652 -4.15 -20.70 1.17
N THR A 653 -4.49 -21.98 1.03
CA THR A 653 -5.07 -22.56 -0.18
C THR A 653 -6.25 -23.49 0.15
N PHE A 654 -7.15 -23.70 -0.83
CA PHE A 654 -8.32 -24.58 -0.68
C PHE A 654 -8.37 -25.61 -1.82
N PRO A 655 -7.41 -26.55 -1.91
CA PRO A 655 -7.26 -27.44 -3.06
C PRO A 655 -8.30 -28.57 -3.11
N HIS A 656 -8.91 -28.92 -1.97
CA HIS A 656 -9.81 -30.08 -1.87
C HIS A 656 -11.28 -29.67 -2.02
N LEU A 657 -11.88 -29.89 -3.19
CA LEU A 657 -13.32 -29.74 -3.38
C LEU A 657 -14.07 -30.94 -2.79
N LEU A 658 -14.84 -30.73 -1.71
CA LEU A 658 -15.67 -31.76 -1.07
C LEU A 658 -17.03 -31.96 -1.77
N GLY A 659 -17.31 -31.11 -2.77
CA GLY A 659 -18.42 -31.22 -3.69
C GLY A 659 -19.36 -30.01 -3.70
N THR A 660 -20.32 -30.05 -4.62
CA THR A 660 -21.43 -29.09 -4.68
C THR A 660 -22.65 -29.69 -3.98
N ARG A 661 -23.32 -28.89 -3.15
CA ARG A 661 -24.46 -29.30 -2.33
C ARG A 661 -25.60 -28.27 -2.43
N PRO A 662 -26.86 -28.68 -2.24
CA PRO A 662 -27.97 -27.73 -2.09
C PRO A 662 -27.71 -26.75 -0.93
N ASN A 663 -28.12 -25.49 -1.09
CA ASN A 663 -27.99 -24.46 -0.07
C ASN A 663 -29.10 -24.58 1.01
N THR A 664 -29.07 -25.69 1.76
CA THR A 664 -30.13 -26.09 2.70
C THR A 664 -29.62 -26.17 4.15
N ALA A 665 -28.68 -25.31 4.53
CA ALA A 665 -28.08 -25.16 5.88
C ALA A 665 -27.22 -26.33 6.40
N SER A 666 -27.27 -27.50 5.77
CA SER A 666 -26.48 -28.66 6.17
C SER A 666 -26.19 -29.56 4.97
N ALA A 667 -25.02 -30.18 4.97
CA ALA A 667 -24.66 -31.23 4.04
C ALA A 667 -23.70 -32.22 4.69
N VAL A 668 -23.80 -33.47 4.25
CA VAL A 668 -22.84 -34.52 4.58
C VAL A 668 -21.77 -34.56 3.49
N VAL A 669 -20.49 -34.57 3.90
CA VAL A 669 -19.33 -34.61 3.00
C VAL A 669 -18.34 -35.66 3.44
N ALA A 670 -17.73 -36.35 2.48
CA ALA A 670 -16.56 -37.17 2.75
C ALA A 670 -15.34 -36.25 2.83
N LEU A 671 -14.54 -36.40 3.89
CA LEU A 671 -13.26 -35.70 4.04
C LEU A 671 -12.13 -36.63 3.53
N PRO A 672 -11.09 -36.10 2.89
CA PRO A 672 -9.91 -36.90 2.54
C PRO A 672 -9.30 -37.51 3.81
N ASN A 673 -8.79 -38.74 3.73
CA ASN A 673 -8.20 -39.45 4.87
C ASN A 673 -6.80 -38.91 5.20
N ILE A 674 -6.73 -37.69 5.76
CA ILE A 674 -5.47 -36.99 6.01
C ILE A 674 -5.46 -36.40 7.42
N ASN A 675 -4.30 -36.44 8.07
CA ASN A 675 -4.07 -35.71 9.32
C ASN A 675 -3.73 -34.25 9.02
N ALA A 676 -4.42 -33.32 9.68
CA ALA A 676 -4.13 -31.89 9.56
C ALA A 676 -4.43 -31.17 10.88
N GLY A 677 -3.44 -30.49 11.46
CA GLY A 677 -3.62 -29.75 12.73
C GLY A 677 -4.33 -28.41 12.59
N HIS A 678 -4.36 -27.85 11.38
CA HIS A 678 -4.88 -26.50 11.10
C HIS A 678 -5.77 -26.49 9.84
N ALA A 679 -6.77 -27.36 9.80
CA ALA A 679 -7.72 -27.40 8.71
C ALA A 679 -8.74 -26.26 8.76
N ARG A 680 -9.24 -25.85 7.59
CA ARG A 680 -10.34 -24.89 7.45
C ARG A 680 -11.26 -25.29 6.29
N LEU A 681 -12.54 -25.00 6.43
CA LEU A 681 -13.49 -25.09 5.33
C LEU A 681 -13.75 -23.72 4.74
N ARG A 682 -13.92 -23.67 3.42
CA ARG A 682 -14.47 -22.54 2.69
C ARG A 682 -15.81 -22.95 2.08
N LEU A 683 -16.83 -22.17 2.37
CA LEU A 683 -18.18 -22.32 1.83
C LEU A 683 -18.46 -21.16 0.89
N GLU A 684 -18.84 -21.45 -0.35
CA GLU A 684 -19.14 -20.41 -1.34
C GLU A 684 -20.36 -20.81 -2.19
N PRO A 685 -21.25 -19.86 -2.51
CA PRO A 685 -22.37 -20.10 -3.41
C PRO A 685 -21.88 -20.37 -4.84
N VAL A 686 -22.59 -21.22 -5.57
CA VAL A 686 -22.37 -21.35 -7.03
C VAL A 686 -22.92 -20.09 -7.71
N GLY A 687 -22.04 -19.35 -8.40
CA GLY A 687 -22.40 -18.14 -9.14
C GLY A 687 -22.45 -16.85 -8.30
N GLY A 688 -22.11 -16.91 -7.01
CA GLY A 688 -21.99 -15.73 -6.16
C GLY A 688 -20.55 -15.31 -5.90
N ILE A 689 -20.38 -14.14 -5.27
CA ILE A 689 -19.07 -13.49 -5.04
C ILE A 689 -18.62 -13.51 -3.58
N TYR A 690 -19.50 -13.97 -2.68
CA TYR A 690 -19.27 -13.97 -1.24
C TYR A 690 -18.94 -15.37 -0.74
N PHE A 691 -18.34 -15.50 0.44
CA PHE A 691 -17.99 -16.79 1.01
C PHE A 691 -17.92 -16.73 2.54
N SER A 692 -17.83 -17.91 3.15
CA SER A 692 -17.56 -18.06 4.58
C SER A 692 -16.38 -19.01 4.79
N ILE A 693 -15.56 -18.72 5.81
CA ILE A 693 -14.46 -19.57 6.25
C ILE A 693 -14.76 -20.08 7.65
N SER A 694 -14.53 -21.37 7.90
CA SER A 694 -14.67 -21.92 9.24
C SER A 694 -13.57 -21.40 10.17
N PRO A 695 -13.81 -21.41 11.49
CA PRO A 695 -12.72 -21.43 12.46
C PRO A 695 -11.74 -22.59 12.18
N PRO A 696 -10.50 -22.54 12.68
CA PRO A 696 -9.56 -23.63 12.55
C PRO A 696 -10.03 -24.86 13.34
N PHE A 697 -9.84 -26.04 12.76
CA PHE A 697 -10.13 -27.35 13.36
C PHE A 697 -9.04 -28.36 12.96
N SER A 698 -9.03 -29.54 13.57
CA SER A 698 -8.10 -30.62 13.17
C SER A 698 -8.83 -31.75 12.44
N LEU A 699 -8.15 -32.33 11.46
CA LEU A 699 -8.53 -33.60 10.83
C LEU A 699 -7.76 -34.73 11.48
N VAL A 700 -8.48 -35.79 11.84
CA VAL A 700 -7.92 -37.02 12.38
C VAL A 700 -8.15 -38.13 11.36
N ALA A 701 -7.09 -38.54 10.69
CA ALA A 701 -7.12 -39.64 9.72
C ALA A 701 -7.54 -40.94 10.42
N CYS A 702 -8.26 -41.78 9.67
CA CYS A 702 -8.49 -43.15 10.02
C CYS A 702 -7.25 -43.97 9.65
N THR A 703 -6.41 -44.30 10.63
CA THR A 703 -5.24 -45.16 10.39
C THR A 703 -5.60 -46.60 10.05
N ALA A 704 -6.83 -47.02 10.36
CA ALA A 704 -7.33 -48.37 10.08
C ALA A 704 -7.71 -48.61 8.61
N ASP A 705 -8.08 -47.56 7.87
CA ASP A 705 -8.29 -47.55 6.41
C ASP A 705 -6.91 -47.33 5.77
N PHE A 706 -6.11 -48.38 5.75
CA PHE A 706 -4.67 -48.31 5.43
C PHE A 706 -4.43 -48.23 3.92
N ASN A 707 -5.34 -48.81 3.13
CA ASN A 707 -5.24 -48.80 1.67
C ASN A 707 -6.02 -47.62 1.02
N ASP A 708 -6.65 -46.76 1.84
CA ASP A 708 -7.47 -45.60 1.45
C ASP A 708 -8.63 -45.95 0.49
N ASP A 709 -9.16 -47.18 0.55
CA ASP A 709 -10.27 -47.61 -0.31
C ASP A 709 -11.66 -47.24 0.24
N GLY A 710 -11.70 -46.72 1.47
CA GLY A 710 -12.94 -46.29 2.12
C GLY A 710 -13.71 -47.44 2.75
N PHE A 711 -13.06 -48.56 3.06
CA PHE A 711 -13.54 -49.64 3.92
C PHE A 711 -12.47 -49.99 4.96
N ILE A 712 -12.89 -50.62 6.08
CA ILE A 712 -11.95 -51.22 7.04
C ILE A 712 -12.20 -52.71 6.97
N ASP A 713 -11.33 -53.44 6.29
CA ASP A 713 -11.46 -54.86 6.10
C ASP A 713 -10.10 -55.59 6.10
N PHE A 714 -10.11 -56.87 5.75
CA PHE A 714 -8.90 -57.67 5.80
C PHE A 714 -7.78 -57.15 4.87
N LEU A 715 -8.12 -56.42 3.80
CA LEU A 715 -7.15 -55.87 2.87
C LEU A 715 -6.33 -54.74 3.51
N ASP A 716 -6.90 -53.97 4.42
CA ASP A 716 -6.15 -52.97 5.19
C ASP A 716 -5.13 -53.65 6.10
N LEU A 717 -5.57 -54.66 6.85
CA LEU A 717 -4.71 -55.41 7.75
C LEU A 717 -3.57 -56.09 6.98
N ASP A 718 -3.87 -56.72 5.85
CA ASP A 718 -2.87 -57.35 4.99
C ASP A 718 -1.86 -56.31 4.47
N SER A 719 -2.36 -55.15 4.00
CA SER A 719 -1.52 -54.06 3.50
C SER A 719 -0.61 -53.49 4.59
N PHE A 720 -1.14 -53.27 5.80
CA PHE A 720 -0.35 -52.82 6.95
C PHE A 720 0.73 -53.85 7.32
N VAL A 721 0.37 -55.13 7.43
CA VAL A 721 1.34 -56.19 7.79
C VAL A 721 2.45 -56.27 6.75
N VAL A 722 2.12 -56.19 5.45
CA VAL A 722 3.11 -56.16 4.37
C VAL A 722 4.02 -54.93 4.50
N ALA A 723 3.47 -53.74 4.74
CA ALA A 723 4.26 -52.52 4.93
C ALA A 723 5.16 -52.61 6.17
N PHE A 724 4.64 -53.17 7.26
CA PHE A 724 5.35 -53.37 8.52
C PHE A 724 6.53 -54.35 8.35
N GLU A 725 6.31 -55.49 7.71
CA GLU A 725 7.37 -56.47 7.45
C GLU A 725 8.45 -55.95 6.49
N LEU A 726 8.07 -55.08 5.56
CA LEU A 726 8.98 -54.43 4.61
C LEU A 726 9.73 -53.22 5.18
N GLY A 727 9.39 -52.77 6.40
CA GLY A 727 10.01 -51.60 7.00
C GLY A 727 9.65 -50.29 6.31
N LEU A 728 8.45 -50.20 5.72
CA LEU A 728 8.01 -49.00 5.02
C LEU A 728 7.63 -47.89 6.03
N PRO A 729 7.97 -46.62 5.75
CA PRO A 729 7.68 -45.50 6.66
C PRO A 729 6.19 -45.33 6.99
N GLU A 730 5.29 -45.74 6.10
CA GLU A 730 3.84 -45.67 6.31
C GLU A 730 3.30 -46.62 7.40
N ALA A 731 4.09 -47.62 7.81
CA ALA A 731 3.75 -48.51 8.91
C ALA A 731 4.14 -47.98 10.30
N ASP A 732 4.91 -46.89 10.39
CA ASP A 732 5.21 -46.15 11.62
C ASP A 732 4.02 -45.26 11.98
N VAL A 733 2.98 -45.86 12.56
CA VAL A 733 1.68 -45.21 12.83
C VAL A 733 1.71 -44.32 14.07
N ASN A 734 2.72 -44.48 14.93
CA ASN A 734 2.93 -43.62 16.10
C ASN A 734 3.86 -42.42 15.80
N ALA A 735 4.54 -42.45 14.65
CA ALA A 735 5.44 -41.43 14.12
C ALA A 735 6.63 -41.11 15.03
N ASP A 736 7.15 -42.09 15.76
CA ASP A 736 8.34 -41.95 16.61
C ASP A 736 9.66 -42.24 15.88
N GLY A 737 9.58 -42.67 14.61
CA GLY A 737 10.71 -42.98 13.75
C GLY A 737 11.23 -44.42 13.91
N PHE A 738 10.58 -45.25 14.71
CA PHE A 738 10.92 -46.66 14.93
C PHE A 738 9.72 -47.53 14.60
N LEU A 739 9.93 -48.48 13.69
CA LEU A 739 8.91 -49.48 13.41
C LEU A 739 9.04 -50.65 14.39
N ASP A 740 8.15 -50.72 15.38
CA ASP A 740 8.22 -51.73 16.43
C ASP A 740 6.84 -52.25 16.89
N PHE A 741 6.82 -52.96 18.02
CA PHE A 741 5.59 -53.54 18.55
C PHE A 741 4.50 -52.49 18.84
N PHE A 742 4.87 -51.26 19.18
CA PHE A 742 3.91 -50.22 19.52
C PHE A 742 3.12 -49.75 18.29
N ASP A 743 3.71 -49.77 17.09
CA ASP A 743 2.98 -49.49 15.84
C ASP A 743 1.95 -50.58 15.54
N LEU A 744 2.37 -51.84 15.65
CA LEU A 744 1.47 -52.98 15.45
C LEU A 744 0.31 -52.94 16.46
N ASP A 745 0.60 -52.71 17.74
CA ASP A 745 -0.42 -52.61 18.79
C ASP A 745 -1.39 -51.45 18.53
N GLN A 746 -0.87 -50.28 18.14
CA GLN A 746 -1.68 -49.10 17.82
C GLN A 746 -2.53 -49.31 16.57
N TYR A 747 -1.98 -49.88 15.51
CA TYR A 747 -2.73 -50.18 14.29
C TYR A 747 -3.83 -51.21 14.54
N ILE A 748 -3.52 -52.32 15.21
CA ILE A 748 -4.51 -53.36 15.53
C ILE A 748 -5.62 -52.80 16.42
N SER A 749 -5.28 -51.93 17.39
CA SER A 749 -6.28 -51.25 18.21
C SER A 749 -7.20 -50.38 17.34
N ALA A 750 -6.63 -49.54 16.47
CA ALA A 750 -7.40 -48.70 15.55
C ALA A 750 -8.28 -49.53 14.61
N PHE A 751 -7.76 -50.63 14.06
CA PHE A 751 -8.48 -51.55 13.18
C PHE A 751 -9.69 -52.18 13.88
N GLN A 752 -9.53 -52.61 15.13
CA GLN A 752 -10.62 -53.18 15.93
C GLN A 752 -11.69 -52.15 16.31
N ASP A 753 -11.27 -50.91 16.59
CA ASP A 753 -12.18 -49.83 16.94
C ASP A 753 -12.99 -49.31 15.72
N GLY A 754 -12.58 -49.68 14.49
CA GLY A 754 -13.13 -49.10 13.26
C GLY A 754 -12.69 -47.65 13.07
N CYS A 755 -11.48 -47.38 13.57
CA CYS A 755 -10.84 -46.11 13.91
C CYS A 755 -11.62 -45.24 14.92
#